data_AF-A0A964PYE3-F1
#
_entry.id   AF-A0A964PYE3-F1
#
_cell.length_a   1.000
_cell.length_b   1.000
_cell.length_c   1.000
_cell.angle_alpha   90.00
_cell.angle_beta   90.00
_cell.angle_gamma   90.00
#
_symmetry.space_group_name_H-M   'P 1'
#
loop_
_entity.id
_entity.type
_entity.pdbx_description
1 polymer ?
#
loop_
_entity_poly.entity_id
_entity_poly.type
_entity_poly.pdbx_seq_one_letter_code
_entity_poly.pdbx_strand_id
1 'polypeptide(L)'
;MTSPFQRFLARRFLAFGALPALLLVGCAPELFPWGPSPRPDAAADVSGDPMVEGPDAVPTVADAMAPDQAADQTGGLAGDLAGGLAARGAELGEPERGGADAGAAAASVLRSSTGSLRPYYTVELDDDAREWVEETLASLSLEAAVGQLVFPWITGAYAADDDPDFIEAVDWVERWGIGGLAVSIGTPFDYAAKLNRLQLRAEIPLLVGSDFENGGPGMRINHTYALPSLLPEGGGTSFPPTMAFGAVGDEFEIQEFARITAMEARAVGVQMTFAPVLDVNSNPDNPIINVRSFGEDPEEVARLGRAYLRGAREGGLLTTAKHFPGHGDTGTDSHLGLPEVTADRARLDTFELVPFRAAVDDGVDAVMTAHVSLPAILGAGAPPATLAPEFLTHILREEMSFRGIIFTDALSMGAITTGFGNGQAAVLALEAGADVLLIPASVPEAIEAVLAAVREGRIPRARIDASVRRILEAKARVGLHRERMVSMEEVTRVVGAAEHTDAANRVASRSITLPRDRDGLIPLSGTRRRRVLSVTYGAAEDLPAGREFDTVLRGLVPAVSSVRIGPTAHEDELVSLLERATDFDVVLVSAYVPPTAGAGSVALPDAVAEFVRIVAGAHPTVLLSFGNPYLLKAVPEVGTYLVAWGDREVSQRAAALAVAGAAGIEGHLPITIPGLHQRGEGLIRTAPGSGVPGSGAQGPGAAPGATQGDPAGLSPLPAGMPLSPEGVPAPQAWRSLPISPLEANPELVGMDPGALEALDAYVLRALGDSVAPGAALAVGRRGQLVRLRGYGRLDWAPGSTAVTPLSIYDLASLTKVVGTTSAVMLLVEEGRLGLDDPVVRYLPEFGQGDPRKTSVTVRDLLLHRSGLPAYLPLYQELEGPAAFRLAVYNTSLAAAPKDATVYSDLGFMALAWIVEEVVGEPIDAFLERRVFRPLGMEDTQFRPDAAERPRIAPTEMDSAWRGYQVRGEVDDENAYAMGGVAGHAGLFSSVRDLAVFAAMLSNHGMANPCDYRPGRGAPCGARSVPIQLRFLDEGTVDLFTHRAEQGVSRALGWDTPEGQSSAGDLLSAKSFGHTGFTGTSIWIDPELELFVVLLTNRVDPSRDNARDIEFRRVVHDRVALAIPDRTVAPRGP
;
A
#
# COMPACT_ATOMS: atom_id res chain seq x y z
N MET A 1 -20.09 -31.74 44.51
CA MET A 1 -18.78 -32.32 44.14
C MET A 1 -17.92 -31.15 43.69
N THR A 2 -16.73 -30.95 44.26
CA THR A 2 -15.93 -29.74 44.04
C THR A 2 -15.03 -29.87 42.82
N SER A 3 -15.02 -28.88 41.93
CA SER A 3 -14.21 -28.90 40.70
C SER A 3 -12.69 -28.92 41.00
N PRO A 4 -11.83 -29.36 40.06
CA PRO A 4 -10.38 -29.17 40.13
C PRO A 4 -9.99 -27.72 40.47
N PHE A 5 -10.70 -26.77 39.86
CA PHE A 5 -10.59 -25.33 40.08
C PHE A 5 -10.79 -24.91 41.56
N GLN A 6 -11.86 -25.39 42.22
CA GLN A 6 -12.06 -25.16 43.65
C GLN A 6 -10.95 -25.80 44.51
N ARG A 7 -10.33 -26.89 44.04
CA ARG A 7 -9.18 -27.52 44.72
C ARG A 7 -7.87 -26.73 44.52
N PHE A 8 -7.68 -26.06 43.38
CA PHE A 8 -6.58 -25.10 43.17
C PHE A 8 -6.69 -23.90 44.13
N LEU A 9 -7.87 -23.28 44.21
CA LEU A 9 -8.14 -22.18 45.16
C LEU A 9 -7.93 -22.62 46.62
N ALA A 10 -8.41 -23.80 47.00
CA ALA A 10 -8.20 -24.36 48.34
C ALA A 10 -6.72 -24.61 48.67
N ARG A 11 -5.90 -25.02 47.69
CA ARG A 11 -4.45 -25.19 47.87
C ARG A 11 -3.73 -23.86 48.13
N ARG A 12 -4.10 -22.76 47.48
CA ARG A 12 -3.53 -21.43 47.79
C ARG A 12 -3.98 -20.85 49.13
N PHE A 13 -5.24 -21.07 49.54
CA PHE A 13 -5.71 -20.66 50.88
C PHE A 13 -4.97 -21.36 52.03
N LEU A 14 -4.41 -22.55 51.80
CA LEU A 14 -3.54 -23.25 52.76
C LEU A 14 -2.09 -22.74 52.78
N ALA A 15 -1.64 -22.02 51.74
CA ALA A 15 -0.27 -21.51 51.63
C ALA A 15 -0.07 -20.13 52.29
N PHE A 16 -1.12 -19.30 52.36
CA PHE A 16 -1.10 -18.03 53.10
C PHE A 16 -1.72 -18.22 54.49
N GLY A 17 -0.87 -18.51 55.47
CA GLY A 17 -1.30 -18.85 56.83
C GLY A 17 -2.01 -17.71 57.57
N ALA A 18 -3.33 -17.84 57.73
CA ALA A 18 -4.12 -17.12 58.73
C ALA A 18 -5.30 -17.97 59.23
N LEU A 19 -5.15 -18.52 60.44
CA LEU A 19 -6.24 -18.95 61.33
C LEU A 19 -6.25 -17.93 62.50
N PRO A 20 -7.40 -17.65 63.16
CA PRO A 20 -8.21 -18.71 63.74
C PRO A 20 -9.75 -18.55 63.74
N ALA A 21 -10.39 -19.70 63.94
CA ALA A 21 -11.60 -19.94 64.74
C ALA A 21 -12.93 -19.21 64.39
N LEU A 22 -13.90 -20.01 63.93
CA LEU A 22 -15.16 -20.16 64.67
C LEU A 22 -15.80 -21.53 64.38
N LEU A 23 -15.70 -22.42 65.38
CA LEU A 23 -16.42 -23.68 65.47
C LEU A 23 -17.42 -23.51 66.62
N LEU A 24 -18.73 -23.64 66.36
CA LEU A 24 -19.73 -24.27 67.24
C LEU A 24 -21.17 -24.10 66.70
N VAL A 25 -22.07 -24.97 67.20
CA VAL A 25 -23.50 -25.11 66.87
C VAL A 25 -23.77 -25.71 65.47
N GLY A 26 -24.39 -26.89 65.33
CA GLY A 26 -24.81 -27.87 66.34
C GLY A 26 -25.65 -29.01 65.74
N CYS A 27 -25.67 -30.17 66.42
CA CYS A 27 -26.65 -31.26 66.29
C CYS A 27 -26.91 -31.90 64.91
N ALA A 28 -26.40 -33.13 64.74
CA ALA A 28 -27.27 -34.23 64.27
C ALA A 28 -28.19 -34.65 65.44
N PRO A 29 -29.41 -35.18 65.18
CA PRO A 29 -29.50 -36.61 64.91
C PRO A 29 -30.54 -37.03 63.84
N GLU A 30 -30.37 -38.27 63.36
CA GLU A 30 -31.37 -39.26 62.92
C GLU A 30 -32.73 -38.82 62.34
N LEU A 31 -33.10 -39.40 61.19
CA LEU A 31 -34.11 -40.49 61.10
C LEU A 31 -34.38 -40.90 59.63
N PHE A 32 -34.02 -42.14 59.27
CA PHE A 32 -34.77 -42.92 58.27
C PHE A 32 -36.12 -43.31 58.91
N PRO A 33 -37.24 -43.46 58.15
CA PRO A 33 -37.53 -44.78 57.56
C PRO A 33 -38.41 -44.82 56.26
N TRP A 34 -38.63 -46.05 55.76
CA TRP A 34 -39.63 -46.52 54.76
C TRP A 34 -39.34 -46.39 53.23
N GLY A 35 -39.28 -47.55 52.57
CA GLY A 35 -39.81 -47.76 51.20
C GLY A 35 -41.25 -48.33 51.28
N PRO A 36 -41.73 -49.25 50.40
CA PRO A 36 -41.09 -49.86 49.23
C PRO A 36 -42.01 -50.02 47.97
N SER A 37 -41.48 -50.64 46.90
CA SER A 37 -42.22 -51.43 45.86
C SER A 37 -43.13 -50.70 44.83
N PRO A 38 -43.53 -51.34 43.70
CA PRO A 38 -42.80 -52.27 42.82
C PRO A 38 -42.95 -51.96 41.30
N ARG A 39 -42.48 -52.88 40.45
CA ARG A 39 -42.50 -52.89 38.96
C ARG A 39 -43.91 -53.04 38.33
N PRO A 40 -43.99 -53.17 36.99
CA PRO A 40 -44.34 -54.50 36.48
C PRO A 40 -43.26 -55.15 35.61
N ASP A 41 -43.20 -56.48 35.68
CA ASP A 41 -42.34 -57.37 34.87
C ASP A 41 -43.04 -57.83 33.57
N ALA A 42 -42.27 -58.55 32.74
CA ALA A 42 -42.64 -59.09 31.44
C ALA A 42 -43.51 -60.38 31.46
N ALA A 43 -43.90 -60.82 30.27
CA ALA A 43 -44.05 -62.22 29.85
C ALA A 43 -43.32 -62.35 28.49
N ALA A 44 -42.35 -63.26 28.28
CA ALA A 44 -42.46 -64.73 28.13
C ALA A 44 -43.13 -65.13 26.79
N ASP A 45 -42.67 -66.13 26.02
CA ASP A 45 -41.79 -67.27 26.37
C ASP A 45 -41.12 -67.95 25.14
N VAL A 46 -39.95 -68.62 25.35
CA VAL A 46 -39.50 -69.96 24.80
C VAL A 46 -39.64 -70.25 23.26
N SER A 47 -38.69 -70.84 22.49
CA SER A 47 -37.41 -71.57 22.71
C SER A 47 -36.67 -71.83 21.36
N GLY A 48 -35.36 -72.13 21.36
CA GLY A 48 -34.75 -72.97 20.30
C GLY A 48 -33.27 -72.73 19.92
N ASP A 49 -32.36 -73.56 20.44
CA ASP A 49 -30.93 -73.73 20.06
C ASP A 49 -30.78 -74.86 18.99
N PRO A 50 -29.58 -75.26 18.44
CA PRO A 50 -28.27 -74.57 18.26
C PRO A 50 -27.49 -74.93 16.93
N MET A 51 -26.21 -74.48 16.82
CA MET A 51 -25.11 -74.95 15.90
C MET A 51 -25.23 -74.59 14.38
N VAL A 52 -24.20 -74.47 13.51
CA VAL A 52 -22.79 -74.99 13.38
C VAL A 52 -21.89 -74.00 12.55
N GLU A 53 -20.58 -73.89 12.90
CA GLU A 53 -19.33 -73.52 12.15
C GLU A 53 -19.20 -72.39 11.07
N GLY A 54 -18.00 -71.77 11.02
CA GLY A 54 -17.38 -71.10 9.84
C GLY A 54 -16.28 -72.00 9.21
N PRO A 55 -15.11 -71.53 8.67
CA PRO A 55 -14.61 -70.17 8.36
C PRO A 55 -14.26 -70.01 6.84
N ASP A 56 -13.69 -68.90 6.33
CA ASP A 56 -12.24 -68.66 6.04
C ASP A 56 -12.14 -67.44 5.05
N ALA A 57 -11.08 -66.64 4.83
CA ALA A 57 -9.85 -66.33 5.58
C ALA A 57 -9.06 -65.12 4.94
N VAL A 58 -8.55 -64.17 5.75
CA VAL A 58 -7.09 -63.77 5.87
C VAL A 58 -6.47 -62.86 4.73
N PRO A 59 -5.39 -62.02 4.91
CA PRO A 59 -5.48 -60.64 5.45
C PRO A 59 -4.52 -59.56 4.78
N THR A 60 -4.25 -58.51 5.56
CA THR A 60 -3.31 -57.36 5.53
C THR A 60 -1.88 -57.40 4.90
N VAL A 61 -1.49 -56.26 4.29
CA VAL A 61 -0.29 -55.38 4.50
C VAL A 61 1.10 -55.98 4.82
N ALA A 62 2.14 -55.64 4.02
CA ALA A 62 3.38 -54.91 4.46
C ALA A 62 4.58 -54.91 3.43
N ASP A 63 5.19 -53.72 3.28
CA ASP A 63 6.63 -53.36 3.13
C ASP A 63 7.63 -53.92 2.08
N ALA A 64 8.20 -52.94 1.34
CA ALA A 64 9.63 -52.67 1.05
C ALA A 64 10.57 -53.68 0.32
N MET A 65 11.34 -53.17 -0.66
CA MET A 65 12.83 -53.08 -0.64
C MET A 65 13.44 -52.57 -1.97
N ALA A 66 14.46 -51.70 -1.87
CA ALA A 66 15.54 -51.47 -2.84
C ALA A 66 16.85 -52.08 -2.23
N PRO A 67 18.02 -52.26 -2.92
CA PRO A 67 18.61 -51.53 -4.06
C PRO A 67 19.04 -52.46 -5.24
N ASP A 68 19.80 -52.09 -6.29
CA ASP A 68 21.28 -51.90 -6.30
C ASP A 68 21.87 -51.38 -7.67
N GLN A 69 23.20 -51.28 -7.77
CA GLN A 69 24.07 -50.63 -8.79
C GLN A 69 24.73 -51.60 -9.82
N ALA A 70 25.46 -51.21 -10.89
CA ALA A 70 25.46 -50.05 -11.82
C ALA A 70 26.51 -50.28 -12.97
N ALA A 71 26.54 -49.40 -13.99
CA ALA A 71 27.53 -49.34 -15.13
C ALA A 71 27.47 -50.51 -16.15
N ASP A 72 27.93 -50.41 -17.42
CA ASP A 72 28.86 -49.46 -18.08
C ASP A 72 28.66 -49.39 -19.63
N GLN A 73 29.32 -48.40 -20.27
CA GLN A 73 29.76 -48.28 -21.69
C GLN A 73 28.92 -47.59 -22.80
N THR A 74 29.21 -46.29 -22.94
CA THR A 74 29.63 -45.53 -24.17
C THR A 74 28.77 -45.49 -25.45
N GLY A 75 28.45 -44.27 -25.91
CA GLY A 75 28.12 -44.01 -27.32
C GLY A 75 27.62 -42.60 -27.70
N GLY A 76 28.51 -41.75 -28.24
CA GLY A 76 28.20 -40.95 -29.46
C GLY A 76 27.51 -39.57 -29.38
N LEU A 77 28.34 -38.51 -29.32
CA LEU A 77 28.39 -37.34 -30.23
C LEU A 77 27.23 -36.34 -30.43
N ALA A 78 27.67 -35.08 -30.43
CA ALA A 78 27.02 -33.81 -30.75
C ALA A 78 26.49 -33.62 -32.21
N GLY A 79 25.73 -32.53 -32.40
CA GLY A 79 25.34 -31.93 -33.69
C GLY A 79 24.02 -31.17 -33.54
N ASP A 80 24.02 -29.86 -33.28
CA ASP A 80 24.07 -28.77 -34.27
C ASP A 80 22.89 -28.72 -35.25
N LEU A 81 22.25 -27.55 -35.35
CA LEU A 81 22.09 -26.83 -36.62
C LEU A 81 21.60 -25.39 -36.42
N ALA A 82 22.52 -24.44 -36.62
CA ALA A 82 22.20 -23.10 -37.13
C ALA A 82 21.47 -23.25 -38.50
N GLY A 83 20.69 -22.30 -39.01
CA GLY A 83 20.85 -20.85 -38.95
C GLY A 83 21.48 -20.37 -40.26
N GLY A 84 20.72 -19.56 -41.01
CA GLY A 84 21.19 -18.82 -42.18
C GLY A 84 20.85 -19.40 -43.56
N LEU A 85 20.15 -18.60 -44.36
CA LEU A 85 20.38 -18.52 -45.81
C LEU A 85 19.87 -17.16 -46.31
N ALA A 86 20.77 -16.34 -46.84
CA ALA A 86 20.46 -15.03 -47.38
C ALA A 86 20.47 -15.03 -48.92
N ALA A 87 19.65 -14.14 -49.48
CA ALA A 87 19.78 -13.52 -50.80
C ALA A 87 19.85 -14.41 -52.07
N ARG A 88 18.83 -14.23 -52.93
CA ARG A 88 19.00 -13.65 -54.28
C ARG A 88 17.65 -13.18 -54.83
N GLY A 89 17.59 -11.93 -55.29
CA GLY A 89 16.38 -11.34 -55.85
C GLY A 89 16.26 -11.53 -57.36
N ALA A 90 15.06 -11.29 -57.89
CA ALA A 90 14.79 -10.99 -59.28
C ALA A 90 13.57 -10.06 -59.39
N GLU A 91 13.68 -9.09 -60.29
CA GLU A 91 12.82 -7.93 -60.51
C GLU A 91 11.45 -8.20 -61.17
N LEU A 92 10.56 -7.18 -61.05
CA LEU A 92 9.46 -6.76 -61.94
C LEU A 92 8.15 -7.59 -61.99
N GLY A 93 7.02 -6.93 -61.66
CA GLY A 93 5.69 -7.34 -62.09
C GLY A 93 4.49 -6.85 -61.26
N GLU A 94 4.04 -5.61 -61.48
CA GLU A 94 2.63 -5.20 -61.27
C GLU A 94 2.02 -4.81 -62.64
N PRO A 95 0.67 -4.73 -62.84
CA PRO A 95 -0.42 -4.81 -61.85
C PRO A 95 -1.59 -5.78 -62.21
N GLU A 96 -2.53 -6.00 -61.27
CA GLU A 96 -3.99 -5.70 -61.40
C GLU A 96 -4.90 -6.49 -60.41
N ARG A 97 -5.49 -5.73 -59.49
CA ARG A 97 -6.84 -5.83 -58.88
C ARG A 97 -7.53 -7.20 -58.72
N GLY A 98 -7.73 -7.61 -57.46
CA GLY A 98 -8.73 -8.62 -57.10
C GLY A 98 -8.94 -8.85 -55.59
N GLY A 99 -9.78 -8.02 -54.96
CA GLY A 99 -10.54 -8.34 -53.72
C GLY A 99 -9.77 -8.64 -52.43
N ALA A 100 -9.82 -7.72 -51.45
CA ALA A 100 -9.50 -8.00 -50.05
C ALA A 100 -10.30 -7.09 -49.10
N ASP A 101 -11.55 -7.47 -48.84
CA ASP A 101 -12.38 -6.89 -47.78
C ASP A 101 -12.54 -7.93 -46.67
N ALA A 102 -11.64 -7.87 -45.67
CA ALA A 102 -11.55 -8.77 -44.51
C ALA A 102 -10.44 -8.36 -43.51
N GLY A 103 -9.43 -7.59 -43.95
CA GLY A 103 -8.23 -7.29 -43.14
C GLY A 103 -8.26 -5.99 -42.33
N ALA A 104 -9.23 -5.10 -42.57
CA ALA A 104 -9.21 -3.73 -42.04
C ALA A 104 -9.86 -3.55 -40.65
N ALA A 105 -10.72 -4.49 -40.23
CA ALA A 105 -11.48 -4.36 -38.97
C ALA A 105 -10.68 -4.68 -37.70
N ALA A 106 -9.53 -5.36 -37.82
CA ALA A 106 -8.70 -5.76 -36.68
C ALA A 106 -7.54 -4.78 -36.35
N ALA A 107 -7.35 -3.73 -37.17
CA ALA A 107 -6.18 -2.85 -37.06
C ALA A 107 -6.51 -1.40 -36.62
N SER A 108 -7.79 -1.04 -36.43
CA SER A 108 -8.21 0.30 -35.99
C SER A 108 -8.49 0.43 -34.49
N VAL A 109 -8.44 -0.66 -33.72
CA VAL A 109 -8.77 -0.66 -32.28
C VAL A 109 -7.57 -0.24 -31.39
N LEU A 110 -6.34 -0.28 -31.90
CA LEU A 110 -5.12 0.07 -31.14
C LEU A 110 -4.75 1.57 -31.20
N ARG A 111 -5.74 2.46 -31.11
CA ARG A 111 -5.54 3.92 -30.96
C ARG A 111 -6.59 4.57 -30.04
N SER A 112 -6.46 4.40 -28.72
CA SER A 112 -6.89 5.38 -27.71
C SER A 112 -6.73 4.85 -26.27
N SER A 113 -5.60 5.14 -25.61
CA SER A 113 -5.53 5.15 -24.12
C SER A 113 -4.25 5.81 -23.58
N THR A 114 -3.81 6.94 -24.15
CA THR A 114 -2.87 7.86 -23.46
C THR A 114 -3.64 8.69 -22.42
N GLY A 115 -4.31 8.02 -21.49
CA GLY A 115 -5.13 8.62 -20.46
C GLY A 115 -4.71 8.13 -19.08
N SER A 116 -4.52 9.07 -18.16
CA SER A 116 -4.62 8.94 -16.70
C SER A 116 -4.58 7.52 -16.10
N LEU A 117 -3.58 7.26 -15.25
CA LEU A 117 -3.54 6.07 -14.36
C LEU A 117 -4.68 6.02 -13.32
N ARG A 118 -5.57 7.02 -13.25
CA ARG A 118 -6.83 6.90 -12.50
C ARG A 118 -7.84 6.08 -13.32
N PRO A 119 -8.45 5.03 -12.74
CA PRO A 119 -9.56 4.31 -13.37
C PRO A 119 -10.66 5.28 -13.82
N TYR A 120 -11.24 5.02 -14.99
CA TYR A 120 -12.34 5.85 -15.50
C TYR A 120 -13.53 5.81 -14.53
N TYR A 121 -13.86 6.97 -13.97
CA TYR A 121 -15.03 7.20 -13.13
C TYR A 121 -15.63 8.55 -13.47
N THR A 122 -16.94 8.59 -13.71
CA THR A 122 -17.68 9.84 -13.87
C THR A 122 -18.95 9.89 -13.03
N VAL A 123 -19.31 11.10 -12.61
CA VAL A 123 -20.60 11.39 -11.95
C VAL A 123 -21.70 11.60 -13.01
N GLU A 124 -21.38 12.32 -14.09
CA GLU A 124 -22.28 12.55 -15.22
C GLU A 124 -21.84 11.75 -16.44
N LEU A 125 -22.77 11.07 -17.10
CA LEU A 125 -22.48 10.32 -18.32
C LEU A 125 -22.30 11.27 -19.52
N ASP A 126 -21.23 11.07 -20.28
CA ASP A 126 -21.04 11.69 -21.59
C ASP A 126 -22.03 11.13 -22.64
N ASP A 127 -22.01 11.67 -23.85
CA ASP A 127 -23.00 11.32 -24.89
C ASP A 127 -22.89 9.84 -25.34
N ASP A 128 -21.66 9.34 -25.53
CA ASP A 128 -21.37 7.93 -25.90
C ASP A 128 -21.84 6.95 -24.82
N ALA A 129 -21.58 7.27 -23.55
CA ALA A 129 -22.05 6.47 -22.43
C ALA A 129 -23.59 6.49 -22.31
N ARG A 130 -24.26 7.61 -22.61
CA ARG A 130 -25.73 7.70 -22.63
C ARG A 130 -26.33 6.94 -23.80
N GLU A 131 -25.77 7.08 -25.00
CA GLU A 131 -26.20 6.33 -26.19
C GLU A 131 -26.10 4.82 -25.95
N TRP A 132 -24.96 4.34 -25.43
CA TRP A 132 -24.77 2.94 -25.08
C TRP A 132 -25.82 2.42 -24.07
N VAL A 133 -26.17 3.21 -23.05
CA VAL A 133 -27.23 2.84 -22.07
C VAL A 133 -28.59 2.71 -22.76
N GLU A 134 -28.98 3.67 -23.60
CA GLU A 134 -30.27 3.65 -24.30
C GLU A 134 -30.37 2.49 -25.30
N GLU A 135 -29.35 2.31 -26.14
CA GLU A 135 -29.31 1.24 -27.15
C GLU A 135 -29.29 -0.15 -26.51
N THR A 136 -28.49 -0.33 -25.46
CA THR A 136 -28.45 -1.59 -24.71
C THR A 136 -29.80 -1.85 -24.05
N LEU A 137 -30.42 -0.87 -23.38
CA LEU A 137 -31.73 -1.07 -22.75
C LEU A 137 -32.82 -1.40 -23.79
N ALA A 138 -32.81 -0.75 -24.95
CA ALA A 138 -33.79 -0.94 -26.01
C ALA A 138 -33.66 -2.31 -26.73
N SER A 139 -32.48 -2.92 -26.75
CA SER A 139 -32.26 -4.23 -27.39
C SER A 139 -32.68 -5.42 -26.51
N LEU A 140 -32.84 -5.22 -25.19
CA LEU A 140 -33.08 -6.31 -24.23
C LEU A 140 -34.47 -6.96 -24.35
N SER A 141 -34.45 -8.26 -24.61
CA SER A 141 -35.58 -9.15 -24.34
C SER A 141 -35.99 -9.06 -22.86
N LEU A 142 -37.23 -9.44 -22.52
CA LEU A 142 -37.67 -9.44 -21.11
C LEU A 142 -36.81 -10.37 -20.24
N GLU A 143 -36.35 -11.49 -20.80
CA GLU A 143 -35.49 -12.46 -20.11
C GLU A 143 -34.11 -11.89 -19.81
N ALA A 144 -33.45 -11.29 -20.81
CA ALA A 144 -32.17 -10.63 -20.62
C ALA A 144 -32.29 -9.42 -19.67
N ALA A 145 -33.38 -8.65 -19.74
CA ALA A 145 -33.65 -7.55 -18.81
C ALA A 145 -33.83 -8.01 -17.35
N VAL A 146 -34.44 -9.19 -17.12
CA VAL A 146 -34.53 -9.78 -15.77
C VAL A 146 -33.18 -10.37 -15.33
N GLY A 147 -32.43 -11.01 -16.23
CA GLY A 147 -31.06 -11.49 -15.97
C GLY A 147 -30.15 -10.37 -15.48
N GLN A 148 -30.23 -9.18 -16.08
CA GLN A 148 -29.48 -8.00 -15.65
C GLN A 148 -29.74 -7.55 -14.19
N LEU A 149 -30.79 -8.06 -13.52
CA LEU A 149 -31.08 -7.76 -12.11
C LEU A 149 -30.42 -8.75 -11.12
N VAL A 150 -29.79 -9.82 -11.59
CA VAL A 150 -29.31 -10.91 -10.73
C VAL A 150 -27.79 -10.90 -10.62
N PHE A 151 -27.29 -10.92 -9.39
CA PHE A 151 -25.85 -10.87 -9.06
C PHE A 151 -25.49 -12.06 -8.15
N PRO A 152 -25.16 -13.24 -8.70
CA PRO A 152 -24.79 -14.41 -7.91
C PRO A 152 -23.39 -14.28 -7.29
N TRP A 153 -23.10 -15.16 -6.33
CA TRP A 153 -21.81 -15.23 -5.65
C TRP A 153 -20.86 -16.23 -6.33
N ILE A 154 -19.58 -15.88 -6.43
CA ILE A 154 -18.51 -16.81 -6.85
C ILE A 154 -17.25 -16.64 -6.00
N THR A 155 -16.43 -17.69 -5.97
CA THR A 155 -15.08 -17.63 -5.39
C THR A 155 -14.15 -16.80 -6.29
N GLY A 156 -13.26 -16.02 -5.69
CA GLY A 156 -12.17 -15.33 -6.39
C GLY A 156 -10.98 -16.23 -6.72
N ALA A 157 -10.88 -17.42 -6.12
CA ALA A 157 -9.78 -18.37 -6.29
C ALA A 157 -9.74 -19.05 -7.68
N TYR A 158 -8.59 -19.64 -8.06
CA TYR A 158 -8.42 -20.36 -9.34
C TYR A 158 -9.51 -21.42 -9.58
N ALA A 159 -9.98 -21.51 -10.83
CA ALA A 159 -10.83 -22.59 -11.32
C ALA A 159 -10.52 -22.90 -12.80
N ALA A 160 -10.47 -24.18 -13.16
CA ALA A 160 -10.24 -24.64 -14.52
C ALA A 160 -11.45 -24.39 -15.45
N ASP A 161 -11.31 -24.58 -16.77
CA ASP A 161 -12.43 -24.45 -17.71
C ASP A 161 -13.47 -25.58 -17.58
N ASP A 162 -13.09 -26.73 -17.02
CA ASP A 162 -13.94 -27.90 -16.76
C ASP A 162 -14.37 -28.05 -15.28
N ASP A 163 -14.06 -27.05 -14.45
CA ASP A 163 -14.48 -27.00 -13.06
C ASP A 163 -16.00 -26.73 -12.96
N PRO A 164 -16.78 -27.49 -12.16
CA PRO A 164 -18.23 -27.34 -12.07
C PRO A 164 -18.69 -25.93 -11.69
N ASP A 165 -18.02 -25.27 -10.75
CA ASP A 165 -18.39 -23.93 -10.26
C ASP A 165 -18.12 -22.88 -11.36
N PHE A 166 -17.06 -23.08 -12.16
CA PHE A 166 -16.77 -22.21 -13.30
C PHE A 166 -17.73 -22.45 -14.48
N ILE A 167 -18.10 -23.70 -14.76
CA ILE A 167 -19.13 -24.04 -15.76
C ILE A 167 -20.47 -23.40 -15.39
N GLU A 168 -20.87 -23.47 -14.12
CA GLU A 168 -22.11 -22.85 -13.65
C GLU A 168 -22.06 -21.32 -13.77
N ALA A 169 -20.96 -20.68 -13.38
CA ALA A 169 -20.76 -19.25 -13.58
C ALA A 169 -20.83 -18.85 -15.06
N VAL A 170 -20.36 -19.70 -15.98
CA VAL A 170 -20.48 -19.49 -17.43
C VAL A 170 -21.93 -19.66 -17.93
N ASP A 171 -22.72 -20.63 -17.45
CA ASP A 171 -24.15 -20.73 -17.80
C ASP A 171 -24.91 -19.48 -17.33
N TRP A 172 -24.64 -18.97 -16.13
CA TRP A 172 -25.25 -17.72 -15.67
C TRP A 172 -24.90 -16.52 -16.58
N VAL A 173 -23.65 -16.43 -17.05
CA VAL A 173 -23.19 -15.33 -17.93
C VAL A 173 -23.74 -15.47 -19.34
N GLU A 174 -23.57 -16.62 -20.00
CA GLU A 174 -23.87 -16.79 -21.43
C GLU A 174 -25.35 -17.09 -21.70
N ARG A 175 -26.03 -17.85 -20.84
CA ARG A 175 -27.42 -18.25 -21.04
C ARG A 175 -28.41 -17.34 -20.35
N TRP A 176 -28.14 -17.00 -19.09
CA TRP A 176 -29.06 -16.18 -18.28
C TRP A 176 -28.79 -14.67 -18.36
N GLY A 177 -27.65 -14.27 -18.94
CA GLY A 177 -27.32 -12.86 -19.18
C GLY A 177 -27.29 -12.04 -17.89
N ILE A 178 -26.65 -12.57 -16.82
CA ILE A 178 -26.62 -11.92 -15.50
C ILE A 178 -26.06 -10.49 -15.54
N GLY A 179 -26.52 -9.65 -14.62
CA GLY A 179 -26.10 -8.24 -14.52
C GLY A 179 -24.69 -8.04 -14.01
N GLY A 180 -24.23 -8.93 -13.16
CA GLY A 180 -22.98 -8.77 -12.45
C GLY A 180 -22.70 -9.92 -11.49
N LEU A 181 -21.68 -9.78 -10.66
CA LEU A 181 -21.18 -10.83 -9.77
C LEU A 181 -20.81 -10.26 -8.41
N ALA A 182 -21.06 -11.02 -7.34
CA ALA A 182 -20.45 -10.81 -6.04
C ALA A 182 -19.27 -11.78 -5.89
N VAL A 183 -18.04 -11.27 -5.73
CA VAL A 183 -16.83 -12.10 -5.69
C VAL A 183 -16.21 -12.05 -4.30
N SER A 184 -15.75 -13.20 -3.80
CA SER A 184 -15.11 -13.28 -2.48
C SER A 184 -14.06 -14.40 -2.40
N ILE A 185 -13.01 -14.18 -1.60
CA ILE A 185 -11.92 -15.11 -1.27
C ILE A 185 -11.14 -15.64 -2.50
N GLY A 186 -9.88 -15.23 -2.62
CA GLY A 186 -8.97 -15.63 -3.69
C GLY A 186 -7.71 -14.75 -3.73
N THR A 187 -6.71 -15.16 -4.49
CA THR A 187 -5.48 -14.37 -4.66
C THR A 187 -5.69 -13.22 -5.65
N PRO A 188 -4.85 -12.16 -5.64
CA PRO A 188 -4.98 -11.03 -6.57
C PRO A 188 -5.03 -11.43 -8.05
N PHE A 189 -4.24 -12.44 -8.44
CA PHE A 189 -4.19 -12.94 -9.81
C PHE A 189 -5.40 -13.80 -10.17
N ASP A 190 -5.90 -14.61 -9.23
CA ASP A 190 -7.05 -15.48 -9.49
C ASP A 190 -8.31 -14.66 -9.77
N TYR A 191 -8.53 -13.58 -9.00
CA TYR A 191 -9.60 -12.61 -9.24
C TYR A 191 -9.53 -12.07 -10.67
N ALA A 192 -8.40 -11.45 -11.02
CA ALA A 192 -8.23 -10.81 -12.32
C ALA A 192 -8.35 -11.81 -13.48
N ALA A 193 -7.75 -12.99 -13.35
CA ALA A 193 -7.79 -14.03 -14.38
C ALA A 193 -9.20 -14.63 -14.57
N LYS A 194 -9.91 -14.95 -13.47
CA LYS A 194 -11.28 -15.49 -13.54
C LYS A 194 -12.25 -14.43 -14.08
N LEU A 195 -12.17 -13.20 -13.59
CA LEU A 195 -13.08 -12.13 -14.01
C LEU A 195 -12.87 -11.74 -15.47
N ASN A 196 -11.62 -11.65 -15.94
CA ASN A 196 -11.32 -11.50 -17.37
C ASN A 196 -11.95 -12.63 -18.22
N ARG A 197 -11.84 -13.90 -17.79
CA ARG A 197 -12.43 -15.05 -18.50
C ARG A 197 -13.97 -15.02 -18.55
N LEU A 198 -14.63 -14.39 -17.59
CA LEU A 198 -16.09 -14.19 -17.58
C LEU A 198 -16.51 -12.94 -18.37
N GLN A 199 -15.79 -11.83 -18.28
CA GLN A 199 -16.03 -10.61 -19.06
C GLN A 199 -15.90 -10.82 -20.58
N LEU A 200 -15.04 -11.74 -21.02
CA LEU A 200 -14.91 -12.17 -22.42
C LEU A 200 -16.12 -12.96 -22.95
N ARG A 201 -16.89 -13.59 -22.05
CA ARG A 201 -18.07 -14.40 -22.39
C ARG A 201 -19.37 -13.62 -22.26
N ALA A 202 -19.38 -12.59 -21.42
CA ALA A 202 -20.54 -11.73 -21.21
C ALA A 202 -20.78 -10.85 -22.45
N GLU A 203 -21.97 -10.92 -23.05
CA GLU A 203 -22.37 -10.01 -24.12
C GLU A 203 -22.35 -8.55 -23.63
N ILE A 204 -23.08 -8.31 -22.53
CA ILE A 204 -23.11 -7.06 -21.78
C ILE A 204 -22.06 -7.15 -20.65
N PRO A 205 -21.20 -6.14 -20.43
CA PRO A 205 -20.18 -6.18 -19.39
C PRO A 205 -20.78 -6.49 -18.01
N LEU A 206 -20.11 -7.34 -17.21
CA LEU A 206 -20.53 -7.66 -15.85
C LEU A 206 -20.12 -6.54 -14.89
N LEU A 207 -21.02 -6.13 -14.00
CA LEU A 207 -20.67 -5.26 -12.86
C LEU A 207 -20.23 -6.13 -11.68
N VAL A 208 -18.97 -5.99 -11.25
CA VAL A 208 -18.41 -6.85 -10.21
C VAL A 208 -18.35 -6.11 -8.87
N GLY A 209 -18.96 -6.70 -7.84
CA GLY A 209 -18.96 -6.22 -6.46
C GLY A 209 -18.17 -7.14 -5.52
N SER A 210 -17.59 -6.59 -4.45
CA SER A 210 -17.01 -7.35 -3.34
C SER A 210 -17.14 -6.63 -2.00
N ASP A 211 -17.11 -7.36 -0.90
CA ASP A 211 -17.08 -6.80 0.46
C ASP A 211 -15.66 -6.34 0.83
N PHE A 212 -15.27 -5.13 0.43
CA PHE A 212 -14.03 -4.50 0.91
C PHE A 212 -14.33 -3.50 2.04
N GLU A 213 -15.06 -3.97 3.05
CA GLU A 213 -15.45 -3.21 4.24
C GLU A 213 -14.40 -3.29 5.36
N ASN A 214 -14.26 -4.44 6.01
CA ASN A 214 -13.50 -4.57 7.24
C ASN A 214 -12.13 -5.20 6.98
N GLY A 215 -11.11 -4.35 6.99
CA GLY A 215 -9.77 -4.71 6.53
C GLY A 215 -9.53 -4.46 5.05
N GLY A 216 -10.46 -3.81 4.34
CA GLY A 216 -10.26 -3.38 2.95
C GLY A 216 -10.10 -4.54 1.96
N PRO A 217 -9.26 -4.39 0.93
CA PRO A 217 -8.99 -5.43 -0.06
C PRO A 217 -8.54 -6.75 0.56
N GLY A 218 -7.66 -6.72 1.57
CA GLY A 218 -7.14 -7.90 2.26
C GLY A 218 -8.20 -8.76 2.96
N MET A 219 -9.42 -8.25 3.15
CA MET A 219 -10.55 -9.01 3.66
C MET A 219 -10.95 -10.17 2.74
N ARG A 220 -10.94 -9.96 1.41
CA ARG A 220 -11.41 -10.93 0.40
C ARG A 220 -10.39 -11.23 -0.70
N ILE A 221 -9.45 -10.34 -0.99
CA ILE A 221 -8.23 -10.64 -1.73
C ILE A 221 -7.20 -11.10 -0.70
N ASN A 222 -7.44 -12.27 -0.12
CA ASN A 222 -6.84 -12.64 1.15
C ASN A 222 -5.33 -12.85 1.03
N HIS A 223 -4.61 -12.47 2.09
CA HIS A 223 -3.28 -13.02 2.35
C HIS A 223 -3.42 -14.54 2.51
N THR A 224 -3.08 -15.29 1.46
CA THR A 224 -3.05 -16.75 1.51
C THR A 224 -1.78 -17.22 2.21
N TYR A 225 -1.86 -18.40 2.81
CA TYR A 225 -0.74 -19.01 3.51
C TYR A 225 -0.51 -20.43 3.00
N ALA A 226 0.70 -20.75 2.54
CA ALA A 226 1.04 -22.12 2.19
C ALA A 226 1.10 -23.00 3.45
N LEU A 227 0.23 -24.00 3.54
CA LEU A 227 0.24 -25.00 4.60
C LEU A 227 1.26 -26.11 4.29
N PRO A 228 1.92 -26.72 5.30
CA PRO A 228 1.74 -26.50 6.75
C PRO A 228 2.66 -25.41 7.33
N SER A 229 3.56 -24.81 6.54
CA SER A 229 4.54 -23.83 7.02
C SER A 229 3.91 -22.51 7.48
N LEU A 230 2.71 -22.20 6.98
CA LEU A 230 2.07 -20.89 7.13
C LEU A 230 2.98 -19.77 6.62
N LEU A 231 3.60 -20.02 5.46
CA LEU A 231 4.35 -19.03 4.69
C LEU A 231 3.35 -18.08 4.00
N PRO A 232 3.43 -16.75 4.18
CA PRO A 232 2.52 -15.82 3.54
C PRO A 232 2.83 -15.66 2.04
N GLU A 233 1.81 -15.78 1.20
CA GLU A 233 1.91 -15.74 -0.27
C GLU A 233 1.50 -14.37 -0.87
N GLY A 234 1.24 -13.37 0.00
CA GLY A 234 0.75 -12.04 -0.39
C GLY A 234 -0.77 -11.99 -0.59
N GLY A 235 -1.29 -10.78 -0.79
CA GLY A 235 -2.73 -10.49 -0.85
C GLY A 235 -2.97 -9.01 -1.13
N GLY A 236 -4.23 -8.59 -1.10
CA GLY A 236 -4.60 -7.18 -1.02
C GLY A 236 -4.31 -6.62 0.38
N THR A 237 -4.19 -5.30 0.49
CA THR A 237 -3.78 -4.63 1.72
C THR A 237 -4.78 -4.87 2.86
N SER A 238 -4.33 -5.48 3.95
CA SER A 238 -5.10 -5.64 5.21
C SER A 238 -5.08 -4.36 6.04
N PHE A 239 -6.24 -3.71 6.17
CA PHE A 239 -6.46 -2.64 7.15
C PHE A 239 -6.94 -3.20 8.51
N PRO A 240 -6.93 -2.39 9.59
CA PRO A 240 -7.77 -2.69 10.76
C PRO A 240 -9.28 -2.55 10.40
N PRO A 241 -10.21 -3.07 11.21
CA PRO A 241 -11.65 -2.94 10.97
C PRO A 241 -12.14 -1.49 11.15
N THR A 242 -13.33 -1.20 10.64
CA THR A 242 -13.91 0.14 10.52
C THR A 242 -13.96 0.92 11.84
N MET A 243 -14.21 0.25 12.98
CA MET A 243 -14.22 0.89 14.30
C MET A 243 -12.86 1.41 14.75
N ALA A 244 -11.75 0.86 14.23
CA ALA A 244 -10.41 1.39 14.46
C ALA A 244 -10.23 2.79 13.86
N PHE A 245 -10.90 3.08 12.74
CA PHE A 245 -10.92 4.44 12.15
C PHE A 245 -11.77 5.39 12.99
N GLY A 246 -12.89 4.91 13.55
CA GLY A 246 -13.66 5.66 14.54
C GLY A 246 -12.85 6.00 15.78
N ALA A 247 -11.96 5.10 16.21
CA ALA A 247 -11.08 5.33 17.36
C ALA A 247 -9.98 6.38 17.10
N VAL A 248 -9.69 6.68 15.83
CA VAL A 248 -8.77 7.74 15.39
C VAL A 248 -9.51 9.04 15.06
N GLY A 249 -10.74 8.96 14.53
CA GLY A 249 -11.60 10.11 14.20
C GLY A 249 -11.13 10.96 13.00
N ASP A 250 -10.12 10.51 12.26
CA ASP A 250 -9.43 11.28 11.23
C ASP A 250 -9.97 10.98 9.82
N GLU A 251 -10.54 12.00 9.15
CA GLU A 251 -11.10 11.84 7.81
C GLU A 251 -10.04 11.56 6.74
N PHE A 252 -8.78 11.98 6.97
CA PHE A 252 -7.71 11.73 6.02
C PHE A 252 -7.40 10.23 5.96
N GLU A 253 -7.30 9.55 7.11
CA GLU A 253 -7.04 8.11 7.16
C GLU A 253 -8.17 7.30 6.51
N ILE A 254 -9.42 7.76 6.62
CA ILE A 254 -10.57 7.10 5.97
C ILE A 254 -10.62 7.35 4.46
N GLN A 255 -10.36 8.60 4.02
CA GLN A 255 -10.27 8.91 2.59
C GLN A 255 -9.14 8.10 1.95
N GLU A 256 -7.98 8.00 2.60
CA GLU A 256 -6.85 7.22 2.12
C GLU A 256 -7.16 5.71 2.09
N PHE A 257 -7.78 5.17 3.15
CA PHE A 257 -8.26 3.79 3.19
C PHE A 257 -9.24 3.48 2.04
N ALA A 258 -10.22 4.35 1.80
CA ALA A 258 -11.20 4.16 0.72
C ALA A 258 -10.57 4.31 -0.67
N ARG A 259 -9.61 5.24 -0.85
CA ARG A 259 -8.85 5.46 -2.09
C ARG A 259 -7.96 4.27 -2.43
N ILE A 260 -7.26 3.70 -1.45
CA ILE A 260 -6.47 2.48 -1.59
C ILE A 260 -7.38 1.29 -1.91
N THR A 261 -8.50 1.16 -1.18
CA THR A 261 -9.50 0.12 -1.44
C THR A 261 -10.00 0.17 -2.88
N ALA A 262 -10.28 1.38 -3.38
CA ALA A 262 -10.67 1.62 -4.77
C ALA A 262 -9.59 1.21 -5.76
N MET A 263 -8.33 1.63 -5.57
CA MET A 263 -7.23 1.27 -6.47
C MET A 263 -7.02 -0.24 -6.57
N GLU A 264 -6.94 -0.96 -5.45
CA GLU A 264 -6.71 -2.41 -5.47
C GLU A 264 -7.92 -3.17 -6.04
N ALA A 265 -9.14 -2.77 -5.68
CA ALA A 265 -10.36 -3.34 -6.25
C ALA A 265 -10.40 -3.19 -7.78
N ARG A 266 -10.11 -1.99 -8.28
CA ARG A 266 -10.09 -1.71 -9.72
C ARG A 266 -9.02 -2.52 -10.45
N ALA A 267 -7.83 -2.68 -9.87
CA ALA A 267 -6.74 -3.46 -10.46
C ALA A 267 -7.09 -4.95 -10.64
N VAL A 268 -7.90 -5.54 -9.76
CA VAL A 268 -8.35 -6.95 -9.87
C VAL A 268 -9.68 -7.15 -10.60
N GLY A 269 -10.29 -6.08 -11.11
CA GLY A 269 -11.54 -6.17 -11.88
C GLY A 269 -12.82 -6.11 -11.04
N VAL A 270 -12.78 -5.54 -9.85
CA VAL A 270 -13.96 -5.20 -9.02
C VAL A 270 -14.28 -3.71 -9.19
N GLN A 271 -15.50 -3.37 -9.59
CA GLN A 271 -15.91 -1.97 -9.84
C GLN A 271 -16.79 -1.37 -8.73
N MET A 272 -17.27 -2.19 -7.80
CA MET A 272 -18.11 -1.78 -6.67
C MET A 272 -17.63 -2.42 -5.36
N THR A 273 -17.61 -1.65 -4.27
CA THR A 273 -17.52 -2.22 -2.91
C THR A 273 -18.88 -2.21 -2.24
N PHE A 274 -19.16 -3.27 -1.50
CA PHE A 274 -20.27 -3.33 -0.55
C PHE A 274 -19.87 -2.63 0.77
N ALA A 275 -19.51 -1.35 0.67
CA ALA A 275 -19.06 -0.48 1.76
C ALA A 275 -19.32 1.00 1.38
N PRO A 276 -19.45 1.93 2.35
CA PRO A 276 -19.21 1.77 3.79
C PRO A 276 -20.36 1.13 4.56
N VAL A 277 -20.02 0.49 5.69
CA VAL A 277 -20.99 0.12 6.72
C VAL A 277 -21.33 1.38 7.52
N LEU A 278 -22.60 1.78 7.47
CA LEU A 278 -23.16 2.98 8.08
C LEU A 278 -24.10 2.68 9.25
N ASP A 279 -24.16 1.41 9.68
CA ASP A 279 -24.88 1.00 10.88
C ASP A 279 -24.27 1.67 12.12
N VAL A 280 -25.10 2.30 12.95
CA VAL A 280 -24.67 2.88 14.22
C VAL A 280 -24.71 1.79 15.30
N ASN A 281 -23.55 1.37 15.83
CA ASN A 281 -23.46 0.26 16.77
C ASN A 281 -23.91 0.68 18.19
N SER A 282 -25.21 0.84 18.38
CA SER A 282 -25.87 1.16 19.65
C SER A 282 -25.96 -0.04 20.60
N ASN A 283 -25.95 -1.27 20.09
CA ASN A 283 -26.02 -2.49 20.90
C ASN A 283 -24.62 -3.12 21.07
N PRO A 284 -24.06 -3.16 22.29
CA PRO A 284 -22.76 -3.78 22.57
C PRO A 284 -22.74 -5.30 22.42
N ASP A 285 -23.90 -5.95 22.46
CA ASP A 285 -24.05 -7.40 22.33
C ASP A 285 -24.42 -7.79 20.88
N ASN A 286 -24.36 -6.84 19.93
CA ASN A 286 -24.54 -7.10 18.51
C ASN A 286 -23.45 -8.07 17.99
N PRO A 287 -23.84 -9.27 17.48
CA PRO A 287 -22.88 -10.31 17.11
C PRO A 287 -22.30 -10.11 15.70
N ILE A 288 -22.89 -9.23 14.88
CA ILE A 288 -22.62 -9.18 13.44
C ILE A 288 -22.18 -7.81 12.92
N ILE A 289 -22.54 -6.69 13.56
CA ILE A 289 -22.00 -5.36 13.26
C ILE A 289 -20.73 -5.14 14.07
N ASN A 290 -20.85 -4.80 15.36
CA ASN A 290 -19.70 -4.68 16.28
C ASN A 290 -18.61 -3.78 15.68
N VAL A 291 -17.34 -4.21 15.63
CA VAL A 291 -16.22 -3.46 15.00
C VAL A 291 -16.37 -3.12 13.51
N ARG A 292 -17.41 -3.61 12.82
CA ARG A 292 -17.72 -3.23 11.43
C ARG A 292 -18.33 -1.84 11.29
N SER A 293 -18.87 -1.28 12.38
CA SER A 293 -19.34 0.11 12.42
C SER A 293 -18.18 1.07 12.74
N PHE A 294 -18.30 2.34 12.36
CA PHE A 294 -17.40 3.38 12.85
C PHE A 294 -17.59 3.67 14.36
N GLY A 295 -18.77 3.44 14.95
CA GLY A 295 -19.03 3.77 16.36
C GLY A 295 -20.52 3.79 16.76
N GLU A 296 -20.81 4.32 17.95
CA GLU A 296 -22.18 4.41 18.48
C GLU A 296 -22.86 5.77 18.24
N ASP A 297 -22.16 6.73 17.62
CA ASP A 297 -22.66 8.09 17.41
C ASP A 297 -23.12 8.30 15.95
N PRO A 298 -24.40 8.61 15.70
CA PRO A 298 -24.90 8.74 14.32
C PRO A 298 -24.22 9.84 13.50
N GLU A 299 -23.89 10.98 14.11
CA GLU A 299 -23.24 12.11 13.42
C GLU A 299 -21.79 11.77 13.05
N GLU A 300 -21.06 11.10 13.94
CA GLU A 300 -19.70 10.64 13.64
C GLU A 300 -19.70 9.53 12.58
N VAL A 301 -20.61 8.56 12.66
CA VAL A 301 -20.77 7.50 11.63
C VAL A 301 -21.13 8.13 10.28
N ALA A 302 -21.99 9.16 10.26
CA ALA A 302 -22.31 9.92 9.05
C ALA A 302 -21.07 10.66 8.50
N ARG A 303 -20.33 11.37 9.34
CA ARG A 303 -19.14 12.14 8.96
C ARG A 303 -18.03 11.27 8.37
N LEU A 304 -17.69 10.20 9.08
CA LEU A 304 -16.67 9.22 8.66
C LEU A 304 -17.15 8.42 7.43
N GLY A 305 -18.44 8.09 7.34
CA GLY A 305 -19.05 7.52 6.15
C GLY A 305 -18.89 8.40 4.90
N ARG A 306 -19.18 9.70 5.01
CA ARG A 306 -18.96 10.67 3.92
C ARG A 306 -17.49 10.78 3.50
N ALA A 307 -16.56 10.68 4.46
CA ALA A 307 -15.12 10.63 4.14
C ALA A 307 -14.77 9.39 3.31
N TYR A 308 -15.33 8.22 3.62
CA TYR A 308 -15.16 7.00 2.81
C TYR A 308 -15.70 7.19 1.38
N LEU A 309 -16.88 7.79 1.23
CA LEU A 309 -17.46 8.08 -0.10
C LEU A 309 -16.55 8.97 -0.96
N ARG A 310 -15.90 9.97 -0.37
CA ARG A 310 -14.94 10.84 -1.10
C ARG A 310 -13.73 10.05 -1.58
N GLY A 311 -13.06 9.31 -0.69
CA GLY A 311 -11.85 8.55 -1.05
C GLY A 311 -12.12 7.45 -2.09
N ALA A 312 -13.25 6.73 -1.97
CA ALA A 312 -13.63 5.69 -2.94
C ALA A 312 -13.87 6.27 -4.34
N ARG A 313 -14.48 7.47 -4.44
CA ARG A 313 -14.67 8.19 -5.70
C ARG A 313 -13.36 8.65 -6.32
N GLU A 314 -12.41 9.13 -5.51
CA GLU A 314 -11.09 9.54 -6.00
C GLU A 314 -10.30 8.39 -6.64
N GLY A 315 -10.46 7.16 -6.14
CA GLY A 315 -9.92 5.95 -6.75
C GLY A 315 -10.81 5.27 -7.80
N GLY A 316 -11.99 5.83 -8.11
CA GLY A 316 -12.88 5.38 -9.18
C GLY A 316 -13.70 4.12 -8.89
N LEU A 317 -14.09 3.90 -7.64
CA LEU A 317 -14.91 2.77 -7.19
C LEU A 317 -16.34 3.20 -6.82
N LEU A 318 -17.33 2.38 -7.22
CA LEU A 318 -18.72 2.57 -6.78
C LEU A 318 -18.90 2.11 -5.33
N THR A 319 -19.72 2.83 -4.58
CA THR A 319 -19.93 2.66 -3.14
C THR A 319 -21.34 2.18 -2.81
N THR A 320 -21.48 1.39 -1.74
CA THR A 320 -22.75 0.84 -1.27
C THR A 320 -22.92 1.09 0.22
N ALA A 321 -23.77 2.05 0.59
CA ALA A 321 -24.12 2.28 1.99
C ALA A 321 -24.95 1.10 2.55
N LYS A 322 -24.54 0.52 3.68
CA LYS A 322 -25.22 -0.66 4.26
C LYS A 322 -25.23 -0.69 5.80
N HIS A 323 -26.18 -1.36 6.47
CA HIS A 323 -27.27 -2.16 5.91
C HIS A 323 -28.62 -1.50 6.22
N PHE A 324 -29.25 -0.88 5.22
CA PHE A 324 -30.44 -0.03 5.38
C PHE A 324 -31.68 -0.83 5.84
N PRO A 325 -32.47 -0.36 6.84
CA PRO A 325 -32.46 0.98 7.44
C PRO A 325 -31.57 1.13 8.69
N GLY A 326 -30.76 0.13 9.02
CA GLY A 326 -29.88 0.09 10.19
C GLY A 326 -29.94 -1.26 10.91
N HIS A 327 -28.80 -1.95 11.00
CA HIS A 327 -28.63 -3.27 11.63
C HIS A 327 -27.87 -3.18 12.97
N GLY A 328 -27.40 -1.99 13.36
CA GLY A 328 -26.51 -1.77 14.51
C GLY A 328 -27.10 -2.04 15.91
N ASP A 329 -28.43 -2.08 16.06
CA ASP A 329 -29.11 -2.32 17.34
C ASP A 329 -29.51 -3.81 17.58
N THR A 330 -29.28 -4.68 16.59
CA THR A 330 -29.76 -6.07 16.64
C THR A 330 -29.00 -6.96 17.64
N GLY A 331 -29.73 -7.81 18.37
CA GLY A 331 -29.17 -8.80 19.30
C GLY A 331 -29.13 -10.23 18.75
N THR A 332 -29.31 -10.43 17.44
CA THR A 332 -29.40 -11.76 16.80
C THR A 332 -28.66 -11.73 15.46
N ASP A 333 -27.91 -12.79 15.16
CA ASP A 333 -27.22 -12.95 13.88
C ASP A 333 -28.21 -13.28 12.75
N SER A 334 -28.24 -12.43 11.71
CA SER A 334 -29.09 -12.58 10.52
C SER A 334 -28.84 -13.87 9.72
N HIS A 335 -27.69 -14.51 9.92
CA HIS A 335 -27.36 -15.80 9.30
C HIS A 335 -28.07 -16.98 10.00
N LEU A 336 -28.49 -16.81 11.25
CA LEU A 336 -29.07 -17.87 12.09
C LEU A 336 -30.59 -17.69 12.32
N GLY A 337 -31.10 -16.46 12.24
CA GLY A 337 -32.51 -16.15 12.36
C GLY A 337 -32.80 -14.70 11.93
N LEU A 338 -34.08 -14.33 11.81
CA LEU A 338 -34.44 -12.96 11.44
C LEU A 338 -34.18 -12.01 12.62
N PRO A 339 -33.25 -11.03 12.53
CA PRO A 339 -33.02 -10.08 13.61
C PRO A 339 -34.16 -9.08 13.69
N GLU A 340 -34.44 -8.61 14.90
CA GLU A 340 -35.47 -7.60 15.17
C GLU A 340 -34.82 -6.29 15.61
N VAL A 341 -35.29 -5.18 15.04
CA VAL A 341 -35.02 -3.82 15.49
C VAL A 341 -36.33 -3.27 16.05
N THR A 342 -36.35 -2.97 17.35
CA THR A 342 -37.57 -2.54 18.06
C THR A 342 -37.83 -1.03 17.97
N ALA A 343 -36.95 -0.29 17.30
CA ALA A 343 -37.06 1.15 17.08
C ALA A 343 -38.38 1.54 16.40
N ASP A 344 -39.01 2.60 16.90
CA ASP A 344 -40.11 3.26 16.19
C ASP A 344 -39.58 4.20 15.10
N ARG A 345 -40.51 4.76 14.30
CA ARG A 345 -40.18 5.66 13.19
C ARG A 345 -39.41 6.90 13.63
N ALA A 346 -39.72 7.48 14.80
CA ALA A 346 -39.08 8.71 15.28
C ALA A 346 -37.64 8.45 15.75
N ARG A 347 -37.39 7.31 16.38
CA ARG A 347 -36.04 6.82 16.66
C ARG A 347 -35.25 6.60 15.37
N LEU A 348 -35.83 5.83 14.43
CA LEU A 348 -35.23 5.54 13.13
C LEU A 348 -34.81 6.82 12.39
N ASP A 349 -35.68 7.84 12.39
CA ASP A 349 -35.42 9.13 11.77
C ASP A 349 -34.33 9.97 12.44
N THR A 350 -34.05 9.77 13.72
CA THR A 350 -33.12 10.60 14.52
C THR A 350 -31.83 9.88 14.91
N PHE A 351 -31.68 8.61 14.55
CA PHE A 351 -30.51 7.82 14.90
C PHE A 351 -30.08 6.90 13.75
N GLU A 352 -30.83 5.85 13.43
CA GLU A 352 -30.40 4.82 12.49
C GLU A 352 -30.30 5.35 11.04
N LEU A 353 -31.21 6.23 10.59
CA LEU A 353 -31.20 6.81 9.23
C LEU A 353 -30.25 8.01 9.05
N VAL A 354 -29.65 8.56 10.12
CA VAL A 354 -28.82 9.77 10.02
C VAL A 354 -27.60 9.54 9.09
N PRO A 355 -26.80 8.48 9.24
CA PRO A 355 -25.74 8.14 8.28
C PRO A 355 -26.23 7.89 6.85
N PHE A 356 -27.37 7.20 6.68
CA PHE A 356 -27.89 6.90 5.34
C PHE A 356 -28.37 8.15 4.61
N ARG A 357 -29.02 9.10 5.29
CA ARG A 357 -29.38 10.41 4.71
C ARG A 357 -28.14 11.16 4.28
N ALA A 358 -27.15 11.27 5.16
CA ALA A 358 -25.89 11.93 4.87
C ALA A 358 -25.15 11.32 3.65
N ALA A 359 -25.22 9.99 3.48
CA ALA A 359 -24.66 9.30 2.32
C ALA A 359 -25.46 9.51 1.03
N VAL A 360 -26.80 9.55 1.11
CA VAL A 360 -27.68 9.84 -0.04
C VAL A 360 -27.54 11.30 -0.49
N ASP A 361 -27.45 12.25 0.44
CA ASP A 361 -27.21 13.67 0.17
C ASP A 361 -25.85 13.92 -0.50
N ASP A 362 -24.81 13.16 -0.10
CA ASP A 362 -23.51 13.16 -0.78
C ASP A 362 -23.50 12.37 -2.10
N GLY A 363 -24.59 11.66 -2.45
CA GLY A 363 -24.78 10.96 -3.72
C GLY A 363 -24.21 9.55 -3.80
N VAL A 364 -24.26 8.75 -2.73
CA VAL A 364 -23.81 7.35 -2.71
C VAL A 364 -24.38 6.56 -3.91
N ASP A 365 -23.58 5.65 -4.49
CA ASP A 365 -23.94 5.01 -5.77
C ASP A 365 -25.00 3.91 -5.59
N ALA A 366 -24.95 3.21 -4.46
CA ALA A 366 -25.83 2.11 -4.11
C ALA A 366 -26.20 2.13 -2.61
N VAL A 367 -27.32 1.48 -2.28
CA VAL A 367 -27.72 1.17 -0.90
C VAL A 367 -28.05 -0.31 -0.83
N MET A 368 -27.50 -1.02 0.15
CA MET A 368 -27.82 -2.41 0.44
C MET A 368 -28.75 -2.49 1.65
N THR A 369 -29.84 -3.23 1.51
CA THR A 369 -30.82 -3.43 2.57
C THR A 369 -30.34 -4.42 3.62
N ALA A 370 -30.90 -4.39 4.82
CA ALA A 370 -30.78 -5.45 5.82
C ALA A 370 -32.04 -6.34 5.85
N HIS A 371 -31.85 -7.66 6.00
CA HIS A 371 -32.93 -8.60 6.30
C HIS A 371 -33.36 -8.49 7.78
N VAL A 372 -33.96 -7.38 8.19
CA VAL A 372 -34.38 -7.09 9.58
C VAL A 372 -35.90 -6.92 9.71
N SER A 373 -36.45 -7.37 10.84
CA SER A 373 -37.84 -7.14 11.25
C SER A 373 -37.97 -5.81 12.00
N LEU A 374 -38.97 -4.99 11.64
CA LEU A 374 -39.31 -3.74 12.33
C LEU A 374 -40.80 -3.71 12.73
N PRO A 375 -41.21 -4.47 13.76
CA PRO A 375 -42.62 -4.66 14.10
C PRO A 375 -43.30 -3.39 14.62
N ALA A 376 -42.55 -2.42 15.13
CA ALA A 376 -43.06 -1.11 15.55
C ALA A 376 -43.50 -0.22 14.37
N ILE A 377 -43.03 -0.51 13.15
CA ILE A 377 -43.33 0.26 11.92
C ILE A 377 -44.26 -0.55 11.01
N LEU A 378 -43.93 -1.81 10.72
CA LEU A 378 -44.69 -2.65 9.78
C LEU A 378 -45.80 -3.49 10.45
N GLY A 379 -45.79 -3.59 11.78
CA GLY A 379 -46.64 -4.52 12.54
C GLY A 379 -45.98 -5.90 12.75
N ALA A 380 -46.46 -6.63 13.76
CA ALA A 380 -45.93 -7.94 14.10
C ALA A 380 -46.22 -8.99 13.01
N GLY A 381 -45.20 -9.76 12.61
CA GLY A 381 -45.31 -10.79 11.57
C GLY A 381 -45.27 -10.24 10.14
N ALA A 382 -44.99 -8.95 9.95
CA ALA A 382 -44.72 -8.36 8.64
C ALA A 382 -43.43 -8.91 8.00
N PRO A 383 -43.28 -8.84 6.66
CA PRO A 383 -42.03 -9.16 5.99
C PRO A 383 -40.89 -8.22 6.43
N PRO A 384 -39.62 -8.66 6.32
CA PRO A 384 -38.45 -7.85 6.68
C PRO A 384 -38.26 -6.65 5.74
N ALA A 385 -37.44 -5.68 6.16
CA ALA A 385 -37.25 -4.41 5.44
C ALA A 385 -36.91 -4.57 3.94
N THR A 386 -36.07 -5.55 3.57
CA THR A 386 -35.76 -5.89 2.16
C THR A 386 -36.99 -6.24 1.30
N LEU A 387 -38.06 -6.74 1.91
CA LEU A 387 -39.28 -7.21 1.24
C LEU A 387 -40.48 -6.28 1.50
N ALA A 388 -40.25 -5.08 2.04
CA ALA A 388 -41.29 -4.13 2.44
C ALA A 388 -41.21 -2.81 1.64
N PRO A 389 -42.26 -2.46 0.84
CA PRO A 389 -42.29 -1.21 0.07
C PRO A 389 -42.11 0.06 0.90
N GLU A 390 -42.52 0.04 2.16
CA GLU A 390 -42.35 1.15 3.12
C GLU A 390 -40.89 1.59 3.23
N PHE A 391 -39.95 0.65 3.27
CA PHE A 391 -38.54 0.97 3.42
C PHE A 391 -37.90 1.33 2.08
N LEU A 392 -38.07 0.50 1.04
CA LEU A 392 -37.29 0.64 -0.19
C LEU A 392 -37.90 1.65 -1.17
N THR A 393 -39.22 1.82 -1.16
CA THR A 393 -39.92 2.80 -1.99
C THR A 393 -40.24 4.05 -1.17
N HIS A 394 -41.10 3.99 -0.15
CA HIS A 394 -41.56 5.22 0.51
C HIS A 394 -40.42 5.97 1.22
N ILE A 395 -39.68 5.31 2.13
CA ILE A 395 -38.59 5.98 2.86
C ILE A 395 -37.39 6.25 1.93
N LEU A 396 -36.82 5.21 1.30
CA LEU A 396 -35.55 5.37 0.57
C LEU A 396 -35.71 6.08 -0.78
N ARG A 397 -36.67 5.67 -1.62
CA ARG A 397 -36.81 6.19 -2.99
C ARG A 397 -37.55 7.53 -3.04
N GLU A 398 -38.56 7.73 -2.20
CA GLU A 398 -39.43 8.90 -2.21
C GLU A 398 -38.98 9.95 -1.19
N GLU A 399 -39.05 9.67 0.12
CA GLU A 399 -38.70 10.64 1.16
C GLU A 399 -37.22 11.06 1.11
N MET A 400 -36.29 10.10 1.06
CA MET A 400 -34.85 10.36 0.93
C MET A 400 -34.42 10.65 -0.52
N SER A 401 -35.34 10.56 -1.48
CA SER A 401 -35.08 10.86 -2.91
C SER A 401 -33.92 10.09 -3.56
N PHE A 402 -33.51 8.93 -3.02
CA PHE A 402 -32.35 8.17 -3.48
C PHE A 402 -32.48 7.72 -4.95
N ARG A 403 -31.51 8.05 -5.81
CA ARG A 403 -31.57 7.72 -7.25
C ARG A 403 -30.75 6.51 -7.69
N GLY A 404 -29.76 6.10 -6.89
CA GLY A 404 -28.86 4.97 -7.16
C GLY A 404 -29.51 3.58 -7.07
N ILE A 405 -28.67 2.55 -7.09
CA ILE A 405 -29.09 1.13 -7.10
C ILE A 405 -29.47 0.68 -5.68
N ILE A 406 -30.63 0.03 -5.54
CA ILE A 406 -30.99 -0.68 -4.30
C ILE A 406 -30.63 -2.16 -4.44
N PHE A 407 -29.66 -2.65 -3.67
CA PHE A 407 -29.32 -4.07 -3.56
C PHE A 407 -30.09 -4.70 -2.40
N THR A 408 -30.60 -5.91 -2.59
CA THR A 408 -30.93 -6.77 -1.43
C THR A 408 -29.65 -7.11 -0.66
N ASP A 409 -29.78 -7.55 0.60
CA ASP A 409 -28.73 -8.41 1.19
C ASP A 409 -28.76 -9.79 0.47
N ALA A 410 -27.87 -10.70 0.85
CA ALA A 410 -27.78 -12.04 0.26
C ALA A 410 -29.07 -12.85 0.43
N LEU A 411 -29.87 -12.99 -0.64
CA LEU A 411 -31.18 -13.65 -0.62
C LEU A 411 -31.12 -15.16 -0.29
N SER A 412 -29.93 -15.76 -0.34
CA SER A 412 -29.65 -17.11 0.14
C SER A 412 -29.69 -17.26 1.67
N MET A 413 -29.64 -16.17 2.44
CA MET A 413 -29.64 -16.19 3.90
C MET A 413 -30.90 -16.87 4.49
N GLY A 414 -30.70 -17.64 5.56
CA GLY A 414 -31.74 -18.44 6.20
C GLY A 414 -32.98 -17.66 6.64
N ALA A 415 -32.81 -16.38 7.01
CA ALA A 415 -33.91 -15.48 7.39
C ALA A 415 -34.91 -15.21 6.24
N ILE A 416 -34.48 -15.32 4.98
CA ILE A 416 -35.33 -15.12 3.80
C ILE A 416 -35.77 -16.46 3.21
N THR A 417 -34.83 -17.37 2.94
CA THR A 417 -35.09 -18.64 2.26
C THR A 417 -36.08 -19.52 3.03
N THR A 418 -35.98 -19.56 4.37
CA THR A 418 -36.89 -20.33 5.24
C THR A 418 -38.30 -19.75 5.29
N GLY A 419 -38.43 -18.42 5.24
CA GLY A 419 -39.71 -17.73 5.43
C GLY A 419 -40.55 -17.58 4.15
N PHE A 420 -39.90 -17.35 3.02
CA PHE A 420 -40.57 -16.97 1.77
C PHE A 420 -40.23 -17.89 0.59
N GLY A 421 -39.10 -18.61 0.62
CA GLY A 421 -38.58 -19.36 -0.52
C GLY A 421 -37.95 -18.46 -1.59
N ASN A 422 -37.02 -19.03 -2.37
CA ASN A 422 -36.13 -18.31 -3.28
C ASN A 422 -36.87 -17.43 -4.31
N GLY A 423 -37.72 -18.02 -5.15
CA GLY A 423 -38.43 -17.28 -6.20
C GLY A 423 -39.43 -16.22 -5.69
N GLN A 424 -40.15 -16.50 -4.59
CA GLN A 424 -41.12 -15.53 -4.05
C GLN A 424 -40.44 -14.38 -3.29
N ALA A 425 -39.29 -14.63 -2.64
CA ALA A 425 -38.46 -13.57 -2.06
C ALA A 425 -37.92 -12.62 -3.15
N ALA A 426 -37.43 -13.16 -4.27
CA ALA A 426 -36.98 -12.37 -5.41
C ALA A 426 -38.08 -11.44 -5.96
N VAL A 427 -39.29 -11.96 -6.15
CA VAL A 427 -40.45 -11.17 -6.59
C VAL A 427 -40.80 -10.07 -5.56
N LEU A 428 -40.87 -10.41 -4.27
CA LEU A 428 -41.21 -9.45 -3.20
C LEU A 428 -40.17 -8.33 -3.07
N ALA A 429 -38.87 -8.62 -3.27
CA ALA A 429 -37.82 -7.61 -3.22
C ALA A 429 -37.97 -6.58 -4.36
N LEU A 430 -38.26 -7.03 -5.59
CA LEU A 430 -38.50 -6.12 -6.72
C LEU A 430 -39.82 -5.34 -6.58
N GLU A 431 -40.87 -5.95 -6.02
CA GLU A 431 -42.13 -5.30 -5.67
C GLU A 431 -41.94 -4.24 -4.57
N ALA A 432 -41.05 -4.50 -3.59
CA ALA A 432 -40.70 -3.54 -2.54
C ALA A 432 -39.91 -2.33 -3.05
N GLY A 433 -39.02 -2.53 -4.03
CA GLY A 433 -38.25 -1.45 -4.64
C GLY A 433 -36.78 -1.77 -4.90
N ALA A 434 -36.30 -2.98 -4.57
CA ALA A 434 -34.94 -3.41 -4.92
C ALA A 434 -34.73 -3.37 -6.44
N ASP A 435 -33.51 -3.02 -6.85
CA ASP A 435 -33.06 -3.03 -8.24
C ASP A 435 -32.22 -4.28 -8.56
N VAL A 436 -31.42 -4.75 -7.60
CA VAL A 436 -30.56 -5.95 -7.73
C VAL A 436 -30.92 -7.00 -6.69
N LEU A 437 -31.08 -8.23 -7.17
CA LEU A 437 -31.22 -9.47 -6.41
C LEU A 437 -29.82 -10.05 -6.17
N LEU A 438 -29.28 -9.77 -4.98
CA LEU A 438 -27.94 -10.16 -4.58
C LEU A 438 -27.94 -11.59 -4.01
N ILE A 439 -27.07 -12.44 -4.56
CA ILE A 439 -26.80 -13.82 -4.11
C ILE A 439 -28.10 -14.62 -3.84
N PRO A 440 -28.93 -14.87 -4.88
CA PRO A 440 -30.07 -15.78 -4.76
C PRO A 440 -29.59 -17.21 -4.46
N ALA A 441 -30.46 -18.03 -3.86
CA ALA A 441 -30.15 -19.44 -3.61
C ALA A 441 -30.12 -20.29 -4.90
N SER A 442 -30.83 -19.84 -5.95
CA SER A 442 -30.78 -20.40 -7.30
C SER A 442 -31.10 -19.29 -8.30
N VAL A 443 -30.17 -19.06 -9.26
CA VAL A 443 -30.29 -18.05 -10.32
C VAL A 443 -31.45 -18.36 -11.28
N PRO A 444 -31.59 -19.59 -11.83
CA PRO A 444 -32.72 -19.94 -12.70
C PRO A 444 -34.09 -19.68 -12.05
N GLU A 445 -34.29 -20.15 -10.82
CA GLU A 445 -35.57 -20.00 -10.11
C GLU A 445 -35.94 -18.53 -9.86
N ALA A 446 -34.95 -17.69 -9.51
CA ALA A 446 -35.18 -16.28 -9.28
C ALA A 446 -35.60 -15.57 -10.58
N ILE A 447 -34.91 -15.85 -11.69
CA ILE A 447 -35.25 -15.28 -13.01
C ILE A 447 -36.62 -15.77 -13.48
N GLU A 448 -36.90 -17.08 -13.41
CA GLU A 448 -38.17 -17.67 -13.82
C GLU A 448 -39.36 -17.14 -13.00
N ALA A 449 -39.20 -16.96 -11.69
CA ALA A 449 -40.23 -16.39 -10.82
C ALA A 449 -40.54 -14.91 -11.15
N VAL A 450 -39.51 -14.10 -11.40
CA VAL A 450 -39.70 -12.70 -11.83
C VAL A 450 -40.34 -12.64 -13.21
N LEU A 451 -39.95 -13.50 -14.15
CA LEU A 451 -40.59 -13.60 -15.46
C LEU A 451 -42.07 -14.00 -15.37
N ALA A 452 -42.43 -14.92 -14.46
CA ALA A 452 -43.83 -15.24 -14.18
C ALA A 452 -44.57 -14.02 -13.63
N ALA A 453 -44.03 -13.34 -12.61
CA ALA A 453 -44.64 -12.15 -12.01
C ALA A 453 -44.85 -11.00 -13.01
N VAL A 454 -43.93 -10.81 -13.97
CA VAL A 454 -44.12 -9.81 -15.06
C VAL A 454 -45.21 -10.25 -16.03
N ARG A 455 -45.26 -11.53 -16.42
CA ARG A 455 -46.30 -12.08 -17.33
C ARG A 455 -47.70 -12.04 -16.69
N GLU A 456 -47.78 -12.22 -15.37
CA GLU A 456 -49.00 -12.10 -14.57
C GLU A 456 -49.44 -10.64 -14.32
N GLY A 457 -48.57 -9.66 -14.65
CA GLY A 457 -48.85 -8.23 -14.44
C GLY A 457 -48.64 -7.74 -13.01
N ARG A 458 -48.03 -8.55 -12.12
CA ARG A 458 -47.63 -8.12 -10.77
C ARG A 458 -46.53 -7.07 -10.82
N ILE A 459 -45.51 -7.30 -11.66
CA ILE A 459 -44.40 -6.38 -11.89
C ILE A 459 -44.51 -5.81 -13.31
N PRO A 460 -44.74 -4.49 -13.50
CA PRO A 460 -44.73 -3.88 -14.83
C PRO A 460 -43.34 -3.96 -15.48
N ARG A 461 -43.25 -4.21 -16.80
CA ARG A 461 -41.98 -4.18 -17.56
C ARG A 461 -41.17 -2.89 -17.32
N ALA A 462 -41.85 -1.74 -17.23
CA ALA A 462 -41.21 -0.46 -16.93
C ALA A 462 -40.50 -0.41 -15.55
N ARG A 463 -40.93 -1.21 -14.56
CA ARG A 463 -40.21 -1.33 -13.27
C ARG A 463 -38.88 -2.07 -13.46
N ILE A 464 -38.85 -3.11 -14.29
CA ILE A 464 -37.63 -3.84 -14.68
C ILE A 464 -36.69 -2.90 -15.43
N ASP A 465 -37.18 -2.21 -16.47
CA ASP A 465 -36.35 -1.30 -17.29
C ASP A 465 -35.73 -0.17 -16.45
N ALA A 466 -36.45 0.34 -15.44
CA ALA A 466 -35.92 1.33 -14.50
C ALA A 466 -34.80 0.78 -13.60
N SER A 467 -34.81 -0.50 -13.23
CA SER A 467 -33.69 -1.15 -12.52
C SER A 467 -32.50 -1.36 -13.46
N VAL A 468 -32.75 -1.97 -14.63
CA VAL A 468 -31.71 -2.27 -15.63
C VAL A 468 -30.98 -1.00 -16.04
N ARG A 469 -31.70 0.10 -16.27
CA ARG A 469 -31.13 1.42 -16.56
C ARG A 469 -30.09 1.85 -15.53
N ARG A 470 -30.39 1.79 -14.22
CA ARG A 470 -29.44 2.17 -13.16
C ARG A 470 -28.19 1.29 -13.17
N ILE A 471 -28.35 0.00 -13.49
CA ILE A 471 -27.25 -0.97 -13.56
C ILE A 471 -26.37 -0.69 -14.79
N LEU A 472 -26.97 -0.38 -15.94
CA LEU A 472 -26.24 0.06 -17.15
C LEU A 472 -25.55 1.41 -16.91
N GLU A 473 -26.23 2.39 -16.32
CA GLU A 473 -25.63 3.68 -15.96
C GLU A 473 -24.45 3.50 -15.00
N ALA A 474 -24.56 2.62 -13.99
CA ALA A 474 -23.45 2.29 -13.11
C ALA A 474 -22.27 1.67 -13.88
N LYS A 475 -22.51 0.69 -14.77
CA LYS A 475 -21.48 0.10 -15.65
C LYS A 475 -20.80 1.15 -16.53
N ALA A 476 -21.57 2.10 -17.08
CA ALA A 476 -21.07 3.17 -17.92
C ALA A 476 -20.24 4.19 -17.13
N ARG A 477 -20.66 4.55 -15.91
CA ARG A 477 -19.92 5.44 -15.00
C ARG A 477 -18.53 4.93 -14.67
N VAL A 478 -18.32 3.60 -14.65
CA VAL A 478 -17.05 2.93 -14.36
C VAL A 478 -16.27 2.46 -15.59
N GLY A 479 -16.74 2.81 -16.79
CA GLY A 479 -16.05 2.60 -18.06
C GLY A 479 -16.18 1.21 -18.67
N LEU A 480 -17.00 0.32 -18.11
CA LEU A 480 -17.12 -1.08 -18.55
C LEU A 480 -17.62 -1.26 -20.00
N HIS A 481 -18.31 -0.25 -20.54
CA HIS A 481 -18.73 -0.22 -21.94
C HIS A 481 -17.57 0.05 -22.92
N ARG A 482 -16.47 0.62 -22.43
CA ARG A 482 -15.25 0.95 -23.19
C ARG A 482 -14.14 -0.07 -22.97
N GLU A 483 -13.85 -0.36 -21.70
CA GLU A 483 -12.87 -1.37 -21.30
C GLU A 483 -13.40 -2.14 -20.09
N ARG A 484 -13.49 -3.46 -20.24
CA ARG A 484 -14.03 -4.41 -19.24
C ARG A 484 -12.99 -5.37 -18.70
N MET A 485 -11.79 -5.38 -19.28
CA MET A 485 -10.69 -6.28 -18.95
C MET A 485 -9.68 -5.55 -18.07
N VAL A 486 -9.04 -6.27 -17.15
CA VAL A 486 -7.98 -5.74 -16.29
C VAL A 486 -6.62 -6.34 -16.60
N SER A 487 -5.58 -5.53 -16.37
CA SER A 487 -4.21 -5.94 -16.60
C SER A 487 -3.67 -6.77 -15.43
N MET A 488 -3.35 -8.04 -15.68
CA MET A 488 -2.58 -8.91 -14.75
C MET A 488 -1.26 -8.27 -14.27
N GLU A 489 -0.80 -7.28 -15.02
CA GLU A 489 0.44 -6.54 -14.85
C GLU A 489 0.27 -5.29 -13.98
N GLU A 490 -0.95 -4.80 -13.84
CA GLU A 490 -1.34 -3.76 -12.89
C GLU A 490 -1.59 -4.34 -11.50
N VAL A 491 -2.18 -5.54 -11.43
CA VAL A 491 -2.31 -6.35 -10.21
C VAL A 491 -0.98 -6.44 -9.44
N THR A 492 0.14 -6.67 -10.14
CA THR A 492 1.47 -6.81 -9.49
C THR A 492 2.03 -5.55 -8.82
N ARG A 493 1.41 -4.39 -9.06
CA ARG A 493 1.90 -3.08 -8.62
C ARG A 493 1.01 -2.42 -7.61
N VAL A 494 -0.30 -2.50 -7.86
CA VAL A 494 -1.30 -1.82 -7.08
C VAL A 494 -1.70 -2.65 -5.85
N VAL A 495 -1.86 -3.97 -6.01
CA VAL A 495 -2.42 -4.83 -4.97
C VAL A 495 -1.34 -5.22 -3.95
N GLY A 496 -1.54 -4.87 -2.68
CA GLY A 496 -0.58 -5.12 -1.61
C GLY A 496 0.68 -4.25 -1.70
N ALA A 497 0.58 -3.05 -2.30
CA ALA A 497 1.71 -2.14 -2.43
C ALA A 497 2.28 -1.73 -1.06
N ALA A 498 3.59 -1.44 -1.02
CA ALA A 498 4.26 -1.05 0.22
C ALA A 498 3.66 0.24 0.82
N GLU A 499 3.36 1.24 0.00
CA GLU A 499 2.70 2.49 0.42
C GLU A 499 1.29 2.26 0.99
N HIS A 500 0.53 1.32 0.43
CA HIS A 500 -0.78 0.93 0.96
C HIS A 500 -0.64 0.25 2.33
N THR A 501 0.34 -0.65 2.44
CA THR A 501 0.67 -1.35 3.68
C THR A 501 1.16 -0.39 4.77
N ASP A 502 1.91 0.65 4.41
CA ASP A 502 2.34 1.73 5.33
C ASP A 502 1.16 2.57 5.82
N ALA A 503 0.18 2.87 4.95
CA ALA A 503 -1.07 3.51 5.37
C ALA A 503 -1.86 2.64 6.37
N ALA A 504 -1.99 1.35 6.08
CA ALA A 504 -2.64 0.40 6.99
C ALA A 504 -1.92 0.26 8.35
N ASN A 505 -0.59 0.16 8.35
CA ASN A 505 0.23 0.13 9.57
C ASN A 505 0.11 1.43 10.39
N ARG A 506 0.07 2.59 9.71
CA ARG A 506 -0.10 3.91 10.35
C ARG A 506 -1.44 3.99 11.10
N VAL A 507 -2.55 3.74 10.41
CA VAL A 507 -3.87 3.83 11.07
C VAL A 507 -4.07 2.74 12.13
N ALA A 508 -3.56 1.52 11.92
CA ALA A 508 -3.58 0.48 12.96
C ALA A 508 -2.83 0.93 14.23
N SER A 509 -1.64 1.53 14.07
CA SER A 509 -0.84 2.04 15.19
C SER A 509 -1.54 3.18 15.95
N ARG A 510 -2.12 4.15 15.22
CA ARG A 510 -2.89 5.27 15.80
C ARG A 510 -4.15 4.80 16.52
N SER A 511 -4.80 3.75 15.99
CA SER A 511 -6.06 3.23 16.53
C SER A 511 -5.95 2.55 17.90
N ILE A 512 -4.74 2.10 18.29
CA ILE A 512 -4.56 1.34 19.54
C ILE A 512 -5.08 2.19 20.71
N THR A 513 -6.07 1.63 21.40
CA THR A 513 -6.83 2.31 22.44
C THR A 513 -6.59 1.62 23.78
N LEU A 514 -6.29 2.38 24.82
CA LEU A 514 -6.03 1.87 26.17
C LEU A 514 -7.10 2.43 27.13
N PRO A 515 -8.31 1.84 27.23
CA PRO A 515 -9.34 2.36 28.14
C PRO A 515 -8.90 2.33 29.61
N ARG A 516 -8.00 1.39 29.98
CA ARG A 516 -7.65 1.15 31.37
C ARG A 516 -6.23 0.61 31.56
N ASP A 517 -5.51 1.20 32.49
CA ASP A 517 -4.22 0.72 33.00
C ASP A 517 -4.08 1.13 34.48
N ARG A 518 -4.84 0.46 35.36
CA ARG A 518 -4.82 0.69 36.82
C ARG A 518 -3.56 0.12 37.48
N ASP A 519 -2.98 -0.91 36.86
CA ASP A 519 -1.84 -1.65 37.40
C ASP A 519 -0.49 -1.09 36.90
N GLY A 520 -0.49 -0.16 35.93
CA GLY A 520 0.71 0.46 35.38
C GLY A 520 1.57 -0.54 34.59
N LEU A 521 0.93 -1.42 33.82
CA LEU A 521 1.61 -2.50 33.10
C LEU A 521 2.06 -2.10 31.71
N ILE A 522 1.44 -1.08 31.09
CA ILE A 522 1.77 -0.62 29.73
C ILE A 522 2.47 0.75 29.78
N PRO A 523 3.71 0.85 29.26
CA PRO A 523 4.45 -0.17 28.51
C PRO A 523 5.16 -1.21 29.38
N LEU A 524 5.40 -2.41 28.82
CA LEU A 524 6.20 -3.46 29.45
C LEU A 524 7.70 -3.10 29.57
N SER A 525 8.17 -2.15 28.76
CA SER A 525 9.55 -1.65 28.77
C SER A 525 9.79 -0.73 29.97
N GLY A 526 10.32 -1.30 31.05
CA GLY A 526 10.79 -0.58 32.23
C GLY A 526 12.19 -1.00 32.65
N THR A 527 12.64 -0.51 33.80
CA THR A 527 14.00 -0.77 34.36
C THR A 527 14.25 -2.22 34.82
N ARG A 528 13.30 -3.14 34.59
CA ARG A 528 13.40 -4.57 34.92
C ARG A 528 13.07 -5.42 33.69
N ARG A 529 13.90 -6.44 33.42
CA ARG A 529 13.56 -7.50 32.47
C ARG A 529 12.42 -8.33 33.07
N ARG A 530 11.19 -8.10 32.61
CA ARG A 530 10.00 -8.89 32.98
C ARG A 530 9.95 -10.17 32.15
N ARG A 531 9.70 -11.31 32.79
CA ARG A 531 9.26 -12.56 32.14
C ARG A 531 7.78 -12.45 31.84
N VAL A 532 7.40 -12.69 30.58
CA VAL A 532 6.03 -12.49 30.08
C VAL A 532 5.47 -13.82 29.59
N LEU A 533 4.28 -14.18 30.07
CA LEU A 533 3.48 -15.27 29.51
C LEU A 533 2.42 -14.68 28.58
N SER A 534 2.52 -14.95 27.29
CA SER A 534 1.50 -14.58 26.29
C SER A 534 0.53 -15.74 26.10
N VAL A 535 -0.73 -15.56 26.48
CA VAL A 535 -1.80 -16.55 26.30
C VAL A 535 -2.73 -16.06 25.20
N THR A 536 -2.62 -16.68 24.03
CA THR A 536 -3.50 -16.39 22.89
C THR A 536 -4.76 -17.26 22.98
N TYR A 537 -5.93 -16.63 23.01
CA TYR A 537 -7.22 -17.28 22.81
C TYR A 537 -7.74 -16.94 21.41
N GLY A 538 -8.13 -17.96 20.63
CA GLY A 538 -8.77 -17.79 19.31
C GLY A 538 -9.38 -19.09 18.82
N ALA A 539 -10.20 -19.02 17.77
CA ALA A 539 -10.86 -20.17 17.15
C ALA A 539 -9.84 -21.23 16.66
N ALA A 540 -10.22 -22.51 16.52
CA ALA A 540 -9.25 -23.55 16.13
C ALA A 540 -8.71 -23.35 14.71
N GLU A 541 -9.55 -22.79 13.85
CA GLU A 541 -9.37 -22.42 12.46
C GLU A 541 -8.61 -21.09 12.25
N ASP A 542 -8.53 -20.23 13.27
CA ASP A 542 -7.78 -18.97 13.22
C ASP A 542 -6.28 -19.21 13.46
N LEU A 543 -5.65 -19.88 12.49
CA LEU A 543 -4.22 -20.19 12.53
C LEU A 543 -3.30 -18.95 12.65
N PRO A 544 -3.63 -17.76 12.08
CA PRO A 544 -2.84 -16.53 12.24
C PRO A 544 -2.88 -15.88 13.63
N ALA A 545 -3.94 -16.05 14.44
CA ALA A 545 -4.04 -15.40 15.75
C ALA A 545 -2.82 -15.65 16.65
N GLY A 546 -2.29 -14.55 17.21
CA GLY A 546 -1.12 -14.53 18.08
C GLY A 546 0.22 -14.56 17.36
N ARG A 547 0.30 -14.96 16.09
CA ARG A 547 1.59 -15.19 15.41
C ARG A 547 2.41 -13.92 15.23
N GLU A 548 1.82 -12.88 14.67
CA GLU A 548 2.53 -11.63 14.41
C GLU A 548 2.77 -10.91 15.73
N PHE A 549 1.77 -10.90 16.62
CA PHE A 549 1.86 -10.32 17.96
C PHE A 549 3.03 -10.92 18.76
N ASP A 550 3.09 -12.24 18.92
CA ASP A 550 4.15 -12.93 19.67
C ASP A 550 5.51 -12.83 18.97
N THR A 551 5.56 -12.72 17.64
CA THR A 551 6.81 -12.57 16.88
C THR A 551 7.42 -11.18 17.07
N VAL A 552 6.62 -10.13 16.89
CA VAL A 552 7.04 -8.74 17.16
C VAL A 552 7.37 -8.55 18.63
N LEU A 553 6.53 -9.07 19.54
CA LEU A 553 6.75 -8.94 20.99
C LEU A 553 8.03 -9.65 21.46
N ARG A 554 8.37 -10.83 20.92
CA ARG A 554 9.66 -11.51 21.20
C ARG A 554 10.88 -10.73 20.70
N GLY A 555 10.75 -9.95 19.62
CA GLY A 555 11.81 -9.07 19.15
C GLY A 555 12.07 -7.87 20.09
N LEU A 556 11.07 -7.45 20.86
CA LEU A 556 11.11 -6.26 21.70
C LEU A 556 11.26 -6.57 23.21
N VAL A 557 10.80 -7.75 23.65
CA VAL A 557 10.77 -8.17 25.05
C VAL A 557 11.60 -9.46 25.22
N PRO A 558 12.75 -9.43 25.92
CA PRO A 558 13.72 -10.54 25.90
C PRO A 558 13.29 -11.89 26.50
N ALA A 559 12.12 -11.98 27.15
CA ALA A 559 11.71 -13.13 27.95
C ALA A 559 10.20 -13.43 27.82
N VAL A 560 9.72 -13.57 26.58
CA VAL A 560 8.34 -13.97 26.27
C VAL A 560 8.24 -15.48 26.05
N SER A 561 7.29 -16.13 26.71
CA SER A 561 6.81 -17.47 26.37
C SER A 561 5.36 -17.37 25.92
N SER A 562 5.00 -17.99 24.80
CA SER A 562 3.61 -18.05 24.35
C SER A 562 2.96 -19.41 24.51
N VAL A 563 1.63 -19.40 24.64
CA VAL A 563 0.72 -20.56 24.58
C VAL A 563 -0.54 -20.14 23.85
N ARG A 564 -1.13 -21.06 23.08
CA ARG A 564 -2.47 -20.89 22.49
C ARG A 564 -3.47 -21.79 23.20
N ILE A 565 -4.66 -21.27 23.48
CA ILE A 565 -5.85 -22.01 23.92
C ILE A 565 -6.99 -21.83 22.90
N GLY A 566 -7.77 -22.88 22.69
CA GLY A 566 -8.92 -22.88 21.77
C GLY A 566 -10.27 -22.78 22.50
N PRO A 567 -11.40 -22.75 21.75
CA PRO A 567 -12.75 -22.73 22.34
C PRO A 567 -13.07 -23.95 23.22
N THR A 568 -12.41 -25.07 22.97
CA THR A 568 -12.58 -26.34 23.70
C THR A 568 -11.50 -26.57 24.77
N ALA A 569 -10.79 -25.52 25.21
CA ALA A 569 -9.74 -25.64 26.24
C ALA A 569 -10.31 -26.30 27.51
N HIS A 570 -9.72 -27.44 27.90
CA HIS A 570 -10.25 -28.24 29.01
C HIS A 570 -9.84 -27.64 30.37
N GLU A 571 -10.62 -27.91 31.43
CA GLU A 571 -10.32 -27.42 32.78
C GLU A 571 -8.87 -27.70 33.22
N ASP A 572 -8.35 -28.90 32.92
CA ASP A 572 -6.99 -29.30 33.27
C ASP A 572 -5.91 -28.48 32.53
N GLU A 573 -6.17 -28.03 31.31
CA GLU A 573 -5.28 -27.16 30.53
C GLU A 573 -5.23 -25.75 31.13
N LEU A 574 -6.40 -25.19 31.47
CA LEU A 574 -6.52 -23.89 32.13
C LEU A 574 -5.89 -23.91 33.54
N VAL A 575 -6.05 -25.00 34.30
CA VAL A 575 -5.38 -25.19 35.60
C VAL A 575 -3.85 -25.29 35.42
N SER A 576 -3.37 -26.02 34.42
CA SER A 576 -1.93 -26.09 34.11
C SER A 576 -1.36 -24.70 33.74
N LEU A 577 -2.11 -23.89 32.99
CA LEU A 577 -1.74 -22.51 32.68
C LEU A 577 -1.70 -21.60 33.91
N LEU A 578 -2.61 -21.77 34.87
CA LEU A 578 -2.60 -21.02 36.13
C LEU A 578 -1.39 -21.39 37.01
N GLU A 579 -0.99 -22.67 37.03
CA GLU A 579 0.25 -23.10 37.69
C GLU A 579 1.48 -22.51 36.96
N ARG A 580 1.54 -22.60 35.64
CA ARG A 580 2.62 -22.04 34.81
C ARG A 580 2.73 -20.52 34.92
N ALA A 581 1.62 -19.79 35.05
CA ALA A 581 1.62 -18.33 35.24
C ALA A 581 2.42 -17.88 36.48
N THR A 582 2.64 -18.77 37.46
CA THR A 582 3.45 -18.45 38.64
C THR A 582 4.94 -18.26 38.35
N ASP A 583 5.43 -18.75 37.21
CA ASP A 583 6.80 -18.56 36.75
C ASP A 583 7.02 -17.26 35.95
N PHE A 584 6.00 -16.39 35.83
CA PHE A 584 6.06 -15.17 35.02
C PHE A 584 5.70 -13.92 35.84
N ASP A 585 6.24 -12.78 35.41
CA ASP A 585 6.11 -11.51 36.13
C ASP A 585 4.90 -10.70 35.64
N VAL A 586 4.47 -10.94 34.38
CA VAL A 586 3.25 -10.42 33.76
C VAL A 586 2.62 -11.50 32.87
N VAL A 587 1.29 -11.59 32.87
CA VAL A 587 0.51 -12.38 31.92
C VAL A 587 -0.17 -11.45 30.93
N LEU A 588 -0.05 -11.73 29.63
CA LEU A 588 -0.86 -11.12 28.58
C LEU A 588 -1.91 -12.15 28.16
N VAL A 589 -3.17 -11.77 28.12
CA VAL A 589 -4.24 -12.59 27.52
C VAL A 589 -4.72 -11.89 26.28
N SER A 590 -4.34 -12.42 25.12
CA SER A 590 -4.68 -11.89 23.79
C SER A 590 -5.91 -12.64 23.27
N ALA A 591 -7.07 -12.01 23.33
CA ALA A 591 -8.35 -12.60 22.94
C ALA A 591 -8.73 -12.16 21.51
N TYR A 592 -8.74 -13.12 20.59
CA TYR A 592 -9.15 -12.97 19.20
C TYR A 592 -10.62 -13.37 19.08
N VAL A 593 -11.50 -12.35 19.08
CA VAL A 593 -12.97 -12.52 19.06
C VAL A 593 -13.60 -11.52 18.06
N PRO A 594 -13.31 -11.63 16.75
CA PRO A 594 -13.95 -10.81 15.73
C PRO A 594 -15.41 -11.25 15.45
N PRO A 595 -16.31 -10.34 15.04
CA PRO A 595 -17.63 -10.70 14.56
C PRO A 595 -17.51 -11.57 13.30
N THR A 596 -18.08 -12.77 13.34
CA THR A 596 -18.02 -13.75 12.24
C THR A 596 -19.42 -14.24 11.90
N ALA A 597 -19.78 -14.22 10.62
CA ALA A 597 -21.08 -14.69 10.13
C ALA A 597 -21.33 -16.15 10.52
N GLY A 598 -22.47 -16.44 11.16
CA GLY A 598 -22.86 -17.77 11.61
C GLY A 598 -22.22 -18.22 12.93
N ALA A 599 -21.36 -17.42 13.56
CA ALA A 599 -20.76 -17.76 14.85
C ALA A 599 -21.74 -17.59 16.03
N GLY A 600 -22.77 -16.76 15.87
CA GLY A 600 -23.86 -16.58 16.85
C GLY A 600 -23.49 -15.91 18.18
N SER A 601 -22.21 -15.67 18.47
CA SER A 601 -21.73 -14.96 19.66
C SER A 601 -20.38 -14.29 19.42
N VAL A 602 -20.16 -13.17 20.10
CA VAL A 602 -18.89 -12.42 20.15
C VAL A 602 -18.33 -12.32 21.58
N ALA A 603 -18.82 -13.14 22.50
CA ALA A 603 -18.38 -13.16 23.91
C ALA A 603 -17.17 -14.07 24.14
N LEU A 604 -16.41 -13.81 25.22
CA LEU A 604 -15.48 -14.81 25.77
C LEU A 604 -16.29 -16.03 26.28
N PRO A 605 -15.88 -17.28 26.01
CA PRO A 605 -16.46 -18.45 26.66
C PRO A 605 -16.29 -18.39 28.18
N ASP A 606 -17.29 -18.87 28.93
CA ASP A 606 -17.32 -18.80 30.39
C ASP A 606 -16.04 -19.32 31.06
N ALA A 607 -15.50 -20.45 30.59
CA ALA A 607 -14.26 -21.03 31.11
C ALA A 607 -13.02 -20.13 30.87
N VAL A 608 -12.97 -19.42 29.74
CA VAL A 608 -11.88 -18.48 29.42
C VAL A 608 -12.04 -17.19 30.24
N ALA A 609 -13.25 -16.66 30.37
CA ALA A 609 -13.54 -15.52 31.24
C ALA A 609 -13.22 -15.83 32.71
N GLU A 610 -13.54 -17.04 33.19
CA GLU A 610 -13.23 -17.50 34.54
C GLU A 610 -11.71 -17.72 34.75
N PHE A 611 -10.98 -18.23 33.74
CA PHE A 611 -9.51 -18.27 33.76
C PHE A 611 -8.91 -16.86 33.89
N VAL A 612 -9.35 -15.92 33.04
CA VAL A 612 -8.91 -14.49 33.07
C VAL A 612 -9.15 -13.87 34.45
N ARG A 613 -10.30 -14.15 35.06
CA ARG A 613 -10.66 -13.70 36.41
C ARG A 613 -9.70 -14.19 37.49
N ILE A 614 -9.32 -15.47 37.53
CA ILE A 614 -8.31 -15.91 38.51
C ILE A 614 -6.97 -15.27 38.21
N VAL A 615 -6.50 -15.33 36.96
CA VAL A 615 -5.13 -14.92 36.67
C VAL A 615 -4.94 -13.43 36.97
N ALA A 616 -5.92 -12.58 36.66
CA ALA A 616 -5.90 -11.17 37.06
C ALA A 616 -5.98 -10.96 38.59
N GLY A 617 -6.71 -11.80 39.31
CA GLY A 617 -6.77 -11.76 40.78
C GLY A 617 -5.50 -12.28 41.48
N ALA A 618 -4.59 -12.94 40.76
CA ALA A 618 -3.40 -13.60 41.32
C ALA A 618 -2.06 -13.12 40.75
N HIS A 619 -2.06 -12.52 39.55
CA HIS A 619 -0.88 -12.14 38.77
C HIS A 619 -1.15 -10.83 38.00
N PRO A 620 -0.14 -9.95 37.81
CA PRO A 620 -0.28 -8.77 36.98
C PRO A 620 -0.67 -9.17 35.54
N THR A 621 -1.86 -8.76 35.11
CA THR A 621 -2.49 -9.27 33.89
C THR A 621 -2.95 -8.13 32.99
N VAL A 622 -2.61 -8.21 31.70
CA VAL A 622 -3.16 -7.37 30.64
C VAL A 622 -4.11 -8.21 29.81
N LEU A 623 -5.36 -7.76 29.65
CA LEU A 623 -6.27 -8.32 28.65
C LEU A 623 -6.20 -7.47 27.37
N LEU A 624 -5.98 -8.11 26.23
CA LEU A 624 -5.94 -7.47 24.92
C LEU A 624 -7.11 -7.99 24.09
N SER A 625 -7.87 -7.09 23.45
CA SER A 625 -8.91 -7.48 22.50
C SER A 625 -8.49 -7.25 21.06
N PHE A 626 -8.54 -8.32 20.26
CA PHE A 626 -8.44 -8.33 18.81
C PHE A 626 -9.83 -8.75 18.28
N GLY A 627 -10.65 -7.76 17.89
CA GLY A 627 -12.09 -7.93 17.65
C GLY A 627 -12.92 -7.15 18.68
N ASN A 628 -13.89 -7.82 19.29
CA ASN A 628 -14.91 -7.21 20.15
C ASN A 628 -14.35 -6.28 21.26
N PRO A 629 -14.65 -4.97 21.30
CA PRO A 629 -14.13 -4.06 22.33
C PRO A 629 -14.81 -4.20 23.70
N TYR A 630 -15.87 -5.02 23.81
CA TYR A 630 -16.70 -5.13 25.00
C TYR A 630 -16.31 -6.26 25.95
N LEU A 631 -15.24 -7.04 25.68
CA LEU A 631 -14.86 -8.23 26.47
C LEU A 631 -14.66 -7.94 27.97
N LEU A 632 -14.26 -6.71 28.30
CA LEU A 632 -14.09 -6.26 29.69
C LEU A 632 -15.39 -6.33 30.52
N LYS A 633 -16.58 -6.37 29.89
CA LYS A 633 -17.88 -6.62 30.55
C LYS A 633 -17.88 -7.93 31.35
N ALA A 634 -17.22 -8.98 30.86
CA ALA A 634 -17.22 -10.31 31.46
C ALA A 634 -16.21 -10.46 32.63
N VAL A 635 -15.21 -9.58 32.67
CA VAL A 635 -14.09 -9.59 33.62
C VAL A 635 -13.75 -8.17 34.11
N PRO A 636 -14.72 -7.43 34.68
CA PRO A 636 -14.56 -6.02 35.05
C PRO A 636 -13.49 -5.76 36.13
N GLU A 637 -13.08 -6.80 36.85
CA GLU A 637 -11.95 -6.86 37.78
C GLU A 637 -10.58 -6.65 37.13
N VAL A 638 -10.41 -6.88 35.83
CA VAL A 638 -9.11 -6.71 35.15
C VAL A 638 -8.66 -5.26 35.22
N GLY A 639 -7.45 -5.05 35.74
CA GLY A 639 -6.89 -3.73 35.98
C GLY A 639 -6.27 -3.08 34.73
N THR A 640 -5.82 -3.86 33.75
CA THR A 640 -5.24 -3.35 32.49
C THR A 640 -5.92 -3.96 31.26
N TYR A 641 -6.51 -3.13 30.40
CA TYR A 641 -7.25 -3.53 29.19
C TYR A 641 -6.86 -2.67 27.99
N LEU A 642 -6.47 -3.31 26.89
CA LEU A 642 -6.11 -2.67 25.63
C LEU A 642 -6.98 -3.22 24.48
N VAL A 643 -7.41 -2.33 23.59
CA VAL A 643 -8.20 -2.66 22.40
C VAL A 643 -7.34 -2.43 21.16
N ALA A 644 -7.15 -3.48 20.37
CA ALA A 644 -6.42 -3.48 19.10
C ALA A 644 -7.35 -3.59 17.87
N TRP A 645 -8.67 -3.70 18.10
CA TRP A 645 -9.76 -3.71 17.12
C TRP A 645 -9.80 -4.89 16.14
N GLY A 646 -8.73 -5.16 15.39
CA GLY A 646 -8.67 -6.20 14.36
C GLY A 646 -7.86 -7.43 14.77
N ASP A 647 -8.11 -8.55 14.12
CA ASP A 647 -7.36 -9.81 14.22
C ASP A 647 -6.12 -9.89 13.31
N ARG A 648 -6.10 -9.07 12.26
CA ARG A 648 -5.07 -9.03 11.20
C ARG A 648 -3.68 -8.59 11.68
N GLU A 649 -2.69 -8.97 10.90
CA GLU A 649 -1.25 -8.75 11.13
C GLU A 649 -0.90 -7.29 11.44
N VAL A 650 -1.55 -6.30 10.79
CA VAL A 650 -1.34 -4.87 11.09
C VAL A 650 -1.79 -4.50 12.52
N SER A 651 -2.90 -5.06 12.99
CA SER A 651 -3.44 -4.83 14.34
C SER A 651 -2.61 -5.57 15.39
N GLN A 652 -2.18 -6.81 15.09
CA GLN A 652 -1.26 -7.58 15.92
C GLN A 652 0.11 -6.87 16.09
N ARG A 653 0.70 -6.38 14.98
CA ARG A 653 1.96 -5.61 14.98
C ARG A 653 1.83 -4.34 15.81
N ALA A 654 0.80 -3.54 15.56
CA ALA A 654 0.52 -2.31 16.29
C ALA A 654 0.36 -2.54 17.80
N ALA A 655 -0.43 -3.55 18.20
CA ALA A 655 -0.61 -3.91 19.60
C ALA A 655 0.69 -4.35 20.27
N ALA A 656 1.51 -5.18 19.61
CA ALA A 656 2.80 -5.62 20.15
C ALA A 656 3.78 -4.44 20.35
N LEU A 657 3.85 -3.51 19.40
CA LEU A 657 4.65 -2.28 19.50
C LEU A 657 4.18 -1.39 20.66
N ALA A 658 2.88 -1.17 20.80
CA ALA A 658 2.28 -0.37 21.86
C ALA A 658 2.50 -0.99 23.26
N VAL A 659 2.24 -2.28 23.41
CA VAL A 659 2.45 -3.04 24.66
C VAL A 659 3.92 -3.05 25.07
N ALA A 660 4.83 -3.18 24.10
CA ALA A 660 6.27 -3.06 24.35
C ALA A 660 6.75 -1.62 24.58
N GLY A 661 5.93 -0.59 24.35
CA GLY A 661 6.32 0.82 24.43
C GLY A 661 7.23 1.30 23.29
N ALA A 662 7.30 0.56 22.19
CA ALA A 662 8.01 0.94 20.96
C ALA A 662 7.18 1.90 20.09
N ALA A 663 5.84 1.86 20.21
CA ALA A 663 4.93 2.83 19.63
C ALA A 663 4.16 3.58 20.74
N GLY A 664 3.61 4.74 20.40
CA GLY A 664 2.66 5.46 21.24
C GLY A 664 1.28 4.80 21.26
N ILE A 665 0.42 5.29 22.15
CA ILE A 665 -1.00 4.96 22.23
C ILE A 665 -1.76 6.28 22.22
N GLU A 666 -2.64 6.48 21.23
CA GLU A 666 -3.42 7.71 21.06
C GLU A 666 -4.91 7.47 20.76
N GLY A 667 -5.34 6.22 20.53
CA GLY A 667 -6.73 5.91 20.21
C GLY A 667 -7.70 6.14 21.37
N HIS A 668 -8.92 6.56 21.02
CA HIS A 668 -10.03 6.79 21.92
C HIS A 668 -11.20 5.83 21.60
N LEU A 669 -12.03 5.49 22.58
CA LEU A 669 -13.20 4.65 22.31
C LEU A 669 -14.27 5.41 21.49
N PRO A 670 -14.67 4.95 20.28
CA PRO A 670 -15.83 5.49 19.54
C PRO A 670 -17.16 4.90 20.04
N ILE A 671 -17.11 4.09 21.10
CA ILE A 671 -18.23 3.40 21.74
C ILE A 671 -18.16 3.54 23.27
N THR A 672 -19.25 3.26 23.96
CA THR A 672 -19.32 3.16 25.41
C THR A 672 -19.24 1.69 25.82
N ILE A 673 -18.34 1.35 26.75
CA ILE A 673 -18.30 0.02 27.38
C ILE A 673 -19.21 0.09 28.62
N PRO A 674 -20.41 -0.51 28.60
CA PRO A 674 -21.46 -0.22 29.60
C PRO A 674 -21.00 -0.46 31.04
N GLY A 675 -21.22 0.54 31.90
CA GLY A 675 -20.85 0.50 33.32
C GLY A 675 -19.35 0.56 33.62
N LEU A 676 -18.48 0.71 32.59
CA LEU A 676 -17.03 0.63 32.76
C LEU A 676 -16.28 1.84 32.18
N HIS A 677 -16.58 2.25 30.93
CA HIS A 677 -15.89 3.34 30.22
C HIS A 677 -16.86 4.04 29.26
N GLN A 678 -16.84 5.38 29.20
CA GLN A 678 -17.62 6.18 28.26
C GLN A 678 -16.92 6.34 26.91
N ARG A 679 -17.70 6.66 25.87
CA ARG A 679 -17.20 7.14 24.58
C ARG A 679 -16.23 8.31 24.75
N GLY A 680 -15.13 8.30 23.99
CA GLY A 680 -14.04 9.27 24.05
C GLY A 680 -12.96 8.94 25.10
N GLU A 681 -13.16 7.96 25.98
CA GLU A 681 -12.11 7.54 26.91
C GLU A 681 -10.97 6.79 26.20
N GLY A 682 -9.74 7.10 26.58
CA GLY A 682 -8.51 6.47 26.10
C GLY A 682 -7.30 7.04 26.84
N LEU A 683 -6.43 6.18 27.37
CA LEU A 683 -5.22 6.60 28.07
C LEU A 683 -4.07 6.78 27.08
N ILE A 684 -3.64 8.02 26.89
CA ILE A 684 -2.50 8.34 26.04
C ILE A 684 -1.19 7.77 26.63
N ARG A 685 -0.33 7.21 25.77
CA ARG A 685 1.05 6.85 26.09
C ARG A 685 1.98 7.44 25.03
N THR A 686 2.87 8.32 25.46
CA THR A 686 3.96 8.87 24.67
C THR A 686 5.09 7.84 24.53
N ALA A 687 5.53 7.54 23.31
CA ALA A 687 6.71 6.70 23.10
C ALA A 687 7.96 7.36 23.74
N PRO A 688 8.89 6.60 24.34
CA PRO A 688 10.06 7.15 25.04
C PRO A 688 10.94 7.97 24.08
N GLY A 689 10.87 9.29 24.23
CA GLY A 689 11.43 10.28 23.29
C GLY A 689 10.51 11.47 22.98
N SER A 690 9.27 11.48 23.49
CA SER A 690 8.27 12.54 23.20
C SER A 690 7.80 13.36 24.43
N GLY A 691 8.57 13.36 25.52
CA GLY A 691 8.25 14.10 26.74
C GLY A 691 8.63 15.58 26.69
N VAL A 692 7.65 16.48 26.52
CA VAL A 692 7.81 17.92 26.80
C VAL A 692 7.94 18.13 28.32
N PRO A 693 9.02 18.74 28.84
CA PRO A 693 9.14 19.03 30.27
C PRO A 693 8.15 20.12 30.71
N GLY A 694 7.40 19.84 31.78
CA GLY A 694 6.39 20.75 32.32
C GLY A 694 6.95 22.08 32.85
N SER A 695 6.08 23.10 32.90
CA SER A 695 6.38 24.46 33.33
C SER A 695 6.85 24.58 34.79
N GLY A 696 8.15 24.51 35.01
CA GLY A 696 8.79 24.85 36.29
C GLY A 696 9.29 26.29 36.31
N ALA A 697 8.57 27.21 36.98
CA ALA A 697 8.98 28.60 37.09
C ALA A 697 10.14 28.81 38.08
N GLN A 698 11.23 29.44 37.62
CA GLN A 698 12.14 30.29 38.41
C GLN A 698 13.16 31.02 37.52
N GLY A 699 13.15 32.37 37.56
CA GLY A 699 14.32 33.18 37.16
C GLY A 699 15.38 33.20 38.27
N PRO A 700 16.57 33.81 38.07
CA PRO A 700 16.64 35.26 37.80
C PRO A 700 17.83 35.74 36.93
N GLY A 701 17.90 37.06 36.67
CA GLY A 701 19.18 37.78 36.49
C GLY A 701 19.35 38.57 35.19
N ALA A 702 19.12 39.89 35.24
CA ALA A 702 19.42 40.83 34.16
C ALA A 702 20.50 41.84 34.57
N ALA A 703 21.35 42.28 33.62
CA ALA A 703 22.20 43.47 33.73
C ALA A 703 22.60 44.03 32.33
N PRO A 704 22.90 45.34 32.16
CA PRO A 704 22.56 46.05 30.90
C PRO A 704 23.61 47.02 30.29
N GLY A 705 23.32 47.55 29.09
CA GLY A 705 23.87 48.81 28.53
C GLY A 705 24.58 48.70 27.15
N ALA A 706 24.56 49.68 26.24
CA ALA A 706 23.85 50.97 26.20
C ALA A 706 23.83 51.64 24.78
N THR A 707 22.81 52.47 24.52
CA THR A 707 22.75 53.69 23.62
C THR A 707 23.27 53.63 22.17
N GLN A 708 22.43 53.77 21.12
CA GLN A 708 21.70 54.96 20.58
C GLN A 708 22.50 55.91 19.65
N GLY A 709 21.98 56.11 18.43
CA GLY A 709 22.39 57.16 17.49
C GLY A 709 21.87 56.95 16.06
N ASP A 710 20.80 57.66 15.69
CA ASP A 710 20.17 57.71 14.34
C ASP A 710 19.54 59.12 14.21
N PRO A 711 19.44 59.79 13.03
CA PRO A 711 18.41 59.41 12.04
C PRO A 711 18.70 59.66 10.54
N ALA A 712 18.04 58.84 9.71
CA ALA A 712 17.44 59.13 8.40
C ALA A 712 18.36 59.45 7.18
N GLY A 713 18.11 58.88 5.99
CA GLY A 713 17.15 57.81 5.65
C GLY A 713 16.96 57.63 4.14
N LEU A 714 16.84 56.37 3.70
CA LEU A 714 16.27 55.87 2.44
C LEU A 714 16.35 54.33 2.52
N SER A 715 15.21 53.64 2.68
CA SER A 715 15.19 52.24 3.14
C SER A 715 15.48 51.20 2.05
N PRO A 716 16.45 50.29 2.26
CA PRO A 716 16.45 48.96 1.66
C PRO A 716 15.39 48.05 2.32
N LEU A 717 15.04 46.95 1.65
CA LEU A 717 14.20 45.89 2.23
C LEU A 717 14.90 45.25 3.45
N PRO A 718 14.18 44.91 4.54
CA PRO A 718 14.81 44.60 5.81
C PRO A 718 15.41 43.19 5.85
N ALA A 719 16.72 43.12 6.07
CA ALA A 719 17.36 41.93 6.61
C ALA A 719 16.91 41.74 8.07
N GLY A 720 16.34 40.59 8.40
CA GLY A 720 15.95 40.25 9.77
C GLY A 720 14.53 39.71 9.93
N MET A 721 14.26 38.50 9.41
CA MET A 721 13.54 37.56 10.27
C MET A 721 14.56 36.99 11.27
N PRO A 722 14.25 36.94 12.57
CA PRO A 722 14.98 36.05 13.45
C PRO A 722 14.61 34.62 13.03
N LEU A 723 15.59 33.89 12.47
CA LEU A 723 15.51 32.44 12.41
C LEU A 723 15.60 31.91 13.85
N SER A 724 14.45 31.81 14.51
CA SER A 724 14.35 31.11 15.78
C SER A 724 14.87 29.67 15.60
N PRO A 725 15.73 29.13 16.49
CA PRO A 725 16.21 27.74 16.39
C PRO A 725 15.12 26.66 16.58
N GLU A 726 13.85 27.06 16.65
CA GLU A 726 12.67 26.22 16.84
C GLU A 726 12.12 25.78 15.47
N GLY A 727 12.87 24.89 14.80
CA GLY A 727 12.53 24.41 13.46
C GLY A 727 13.30 23.17 13.00
N VAL A 728 14.47 22.89 13.59
CA VAL A 728 15.13 21.59 13.43
C VAL A 728 14.38 20.57 14.30
N PRO A 729 13.95 19.41 13.75
CA PRO A 729 13.37 18.34 14.56
C PRO A 729 14.33 17.96 15.69
N ALA A 730 13.80 17.79 16.92
CA ALA A 730 14.62 17.35 18.04
C ALA A 730 15.40 16.07 17.68
N PRO A 731 16.63 15.82 18.22
CA PRO A 731 17.50 14.72 17.78
C PRO A 731 16.96 13.28 17.91
N GLN A 732 15.69 13.11 18.29
CA GLN A 732 14.97 11.84 18.36
C GLN A 732 13.92 11.69 17.24
N ALA A 733 13.37 12.77 16.68
CA ALA A 733 12.27 12.73 15.70
C ALA A 733 12.68 12.24 14.29
N TRP A 734 13.97 12.21 13.98
CA TRP A 734 14.49 11.62 12.73
C TRP A 734 14.86 10.14 12.88
N ARG A 735 15.06 9.63 14.12
CA ARG A 735 15.24 8.19 14.39
C ARG A 735 13.94 7.40 14.20
N SER A 736 12.81 8.09 14.13
CA SER A 736 11.49 7.58 13.77
C SER A 736 11.14 7.74 12.29
N LEU A 737 12.03 8.30 11.45
CA LEU A 737 11.88 8.14 10.00
C LEU A 737 12.23 6.69 9.65
N PRO A 738 11.42 5.98 8.84
CA PRO A 738 11.67 4.59 8.54
C PRO A 738 13.02 4.42 7.84
N ILE A 739 13.82 3.48 8.35
CA ILE A 739 14.95 2.91 7.62
C ILE A 739 14.36 2.34 6.33
N SER A 740 14.87 2.76 5.18
CA SER A 740 14.39 2.19 3.91
C SER A 740 14.58 0.67 3.94
N PRO A 741 13.59 -0.16 3.55
CA PRO A 741 13.76 -1.61 3.50
C PRO A 741 14.81 -2.07 2.48
N LEU A 742 15.38 -1.13 1.70
CA LEU A 742 16.50 -1.32 0.79
C LEU A 742 17.88 -1.09 1.47
N GLU A 743 17.96 -0.56 2.70
CA GLU A 743 19.22 -0.42 3.46
C GLU A 743 19.65 -1.80 4.01
N ALA A 744 20.75 -2.34 3.49
CA ALA A 744 21.47 -3.46 4.09
C ALA A 744 22.21 -3.04 5.37
N ASN A 745 22.48 -4.00 6.28
CA ASN A 745 23.29 -3.74 7.48
C ASN A 745 24.70 -3.25 7.07
N PRO A 746 25.12 -2.03 7.47
CA PRO A 746 26.44 -1.47 7.13
C PRO A 746 27.62 -2.39 7.50
N GLU A 747 27.50 -3.15 8.60
CA GLU A 747 28.55 -4.06 9.08
C GLU A 747 28.86 -5.17 8.05
N LEU A 748 27.84 -5.65 7.32
CA LEU A 748 27.99 -6.72 6.31
C LEU A 748 28.88 -6.29 5.13
N VAL A 749 28.94 -4.99 4.85
CA VAL A 749 29.84 -4.41 3.85
C VAL A 749 30.99 -3.62 4.48
N GLY A 750 31.30 -3.92 5.74
CA GLY A 750 32.49 -3.42 6.44
C GLY A 750 32.46 -1.93 6.76
N MET A 751 31.27 -1.34 6.94
CA MET A 751 31.08 0.05 7.36
C MET A 751 30.61 0.14 8.82
N ASP A 752 31.04 1.18 9.52
CA ASP A 752 30.63 1.47 10.90
C ASP A 752 29.24 2.14 10.94
N PRO A 753 28.22 1.52 11.56
CA PRO A 753 26.90 2.14 11.75
C PRO A 753 26.98 3.45 12.56
N GLY A 754 27.90 3.56 13.52
CA GLY A 754 28.06 4.75 14.36
C GLY A 754 28.56 5.97 13.59
N ALA A 755 29.53 5.78 12.69
CA ALA A 755 29.99 6.80 11.75
C ALA A 755 28.87 7.24 10.78
N LEU A 756 28.02 6.32 10.32
CA LEU A 756 26.86 6.67 9.50
C LEU A 756 25.78 7.44 10.29
N GLU A 757 25.51 7.13 11.56
CA GLU A 757 24.69 8.00 12.42
C GLU A 757 25.32 9.40 12.62
N ALA A 758 26.64 9.48 12.73
CA ALA A 758 27.35 10.75 12.85
C ALA A 758 27.35 11.58 11.54
N LEU A 759 27.19 10.93 10.39
CA LEU A 759 26.93 11.52 9.09
C LEU A 759 25.50 12.07 9.01
N ASP A 760 24.48 11.27 9.32
CA ASP A 760 23.07 11.72 9.35
C ASP A 760 22.93 12.97 10.25
N ALA A 761 23.56 12.94 11.43
CA ALA A 761 23.59 14.08 12.35
C ALA A 761 24.38 15.30 11.82
N TYR A 762 25.37 15.10 10.94
CA TYR A 762 26.07 16.20 10.27
C TYR A 762 25.19 16.85 9.19
N VAL A 763 24.49 16.04 8.37
CA VAL A 763 23.55 16.54 7.35
C VAL A 763 22.46 17.40 7.99
N LEU A 764 21.84 16.93 9.07
CA LEU A 764 20.82 17.69 9.79
C LEU A 764 21.35 19.01 10.38
N ARG A 765 22.59 19.05 10.87
CA ARG A 765 23.21 20.31 11.33
C ARG A 765 23.44 21.27 10.18
N ALA A 766 23.97 20.80 9.05
CA ALA A 766 24.21 21.64 7.87
C ALA A 766 22.90 22.25 7.31
N LEU A 767 21.80 21.50 7.33
CA LEU A 767 20.45 22.01 6.99
C LEU A 767 19.97 23.06 7.99
N GLY A 768 20.20 22.85 9.30
CA GLY A 768 19.98 23.87 10.34
C GLY A 768 20.81 25.14 10.13
N ASP A 769 22.06 24.98 9.68
CA ASP A 769 22.97 26.05 9.24
C ASP A 769 22.65 26.56 7.82
N SER A 770 21.43 26.33 7.35
CA SER A 770 20.87 26.80 6.07
C SER A 770 21.69 26.48 4.82
N VAL A 771 22.27 25.27 4.73
CA VAL A 771 22.95 24.82 3.49
C VAL A 771 21.96 24.62 2.32
N ALA A 772 20.77 24.14 2.63
CA ALA A 772 19.61 23.93 1.76
C ALA A 772 18.38 23.72 2.68
N PRO A 773 17.13 23.85 2.19
CA PRO A 773 15.94 23.50 2.98
C PRO A 773 15.84 21.98 3.24
N GLY A 774 16.39 21.18 2.33
CA GLY A 774 16.42 19.72 2.45
C GLY A 774 17.56 19.05 1.68
N ALA A 775 17.75 17.76 1.96
CA ALA A 775 18.73 16.92 1.32
C ALA A 775 18.22 15.48 1.18
N ALA A 776 18.60 14.78 0.11
CA ALA A 776 18.42 13.35 -0.04
C ALA A 776 19.78 12.68 -0.26
N LEU A 777 20.06 11.57 0.44
CA LEU A 777 21.36 10.90 0.44
C LEU A 777 21.20 9.40 0.17
N ALA A 778 21.97 8.89 -0.78
CA ALA A 778 22.25 7.46 -0.94
C ALA A 778 23.73 7.18 -0.73
N VAL A 779 24.03 6.08 -0.03
CA VAL A 779 25.38 5.52 0.11
C VAL A 779 25.28 4.03 -0.16
N GLY A 780 26.09 3.52 -1.07
CA GLY A 780 26.21 2.08 -1.30
C GLY A 780 27.66 1.63 -1.29
N ARG A 781 27.92 0.43 -0.77
CA ARG A 781 29.25 -0.19 -0.74
C ARG A 781 29.16 -1.68 -1.03
N ARG A 782 30.14 -2.25 -1.75
CA ARG A 782 30.20 -3.68 -2.14
C ARG A 782 28.90 -4.19 -2.79
N GLY A 783 28.34 -3.38 -3.67
CA GLY A 783 27.08 -3.69 -4.36
C GLY A 783 25.83 -3.73 -3.46
N GLN A 784 25.89 -3.25 -2.21
CA GLN A 784 24.75 -3.10 -1.31
C GLN A 784 24.51 -1.63 -0.97
N LEU A 785 23.24 -1.24 -0.83
CA LEU A 785 22.86 0.09 -0.35
C LEU A 785 22.87 0.10 1.18
N VAL A 786 23.52 1.08 1.83
CA VAL A 786 23.66 1.16 3.32
C VAL A 786 23.10 2.46 3.92
N ARG A 787 22.68 3.39 3.06
CA ARG A 787 21.96 4.60 3.41
C ARG A 787 21.07 5.00 2.23
N LEU A 788 19.80 5.29 2.48
CA LEU A 788 18.86 5.85 1.50
C LEU A 788 17.81 6.69 2.24
N ARG A 789 18.07 7.99 2.41
CA ARG A 789 17.29 8.85 3.32
C ARG A 789 17.03 10.24 2.76
N GLY A 790 15.92 10.83 3.20
CA GLY A 790 15.63 12.26 3.07
C GLY A 790 15.77 12.99 4.40
N TYR A 791 16.14 14.26 4.34
CA TYR A 791 16.38 15.15 5.48
C TYR A 791 15.80 16.54 5.19
N GLY A 792 15.24 17.20 6.21
CA GLY A 792 14.64 18.52 6.04
C GLY A 792 13.33 18.50 5.23
N ARG A 793 13.08 19.57 4.49
CA ARG A 793 11.86 19.78 3.70
C ARG A 793 12.21 20.20 2.27
N LEU A 794 11.28 20.04 1.33
CA LEU A 794 11.50 20.45 -0.07
C LEU A 794 11.81 21.94 -0.20
N ASP A 795 11.14 22.80 0.59
CA ASP A 795 11.35 24.24 0.56
C ASP A 795 11.28 24.87 1.97
N TRP A 796 11.60 26.15 2.05
CA TRP A 796 11.64 26.91 3.31
C TRP A 796 10.28 27.23 3.93
N ALA A 797 9.15 26.92 3.27
CA ALA A 797 7.84 27.32 3.76
C ALA A 797 7.42 26.53 5.02
N PRO A 798 6.76 27.20 6.00
CA PRO A 798 6.14 26.51 7.13
C PRO A 798 5.12 25.46 6.63
N GLY A 799 5.40 24.19 6.90
CA GLY A 799 4.57 23.07 6.46
C GLY A 799 4.96 22.40 5.13
N SER A 800 6.05 22.83 4.46
CA SER A 800 6.57 22.16 3.26
C SER A 800 6.71 20.65 3.45
N THR A 801 6.42 19.87 2.41
CA THR A 801 6.62 18.41 2.36
C THR A 801 8.02 18.03 2.86
N ALA A 802 8.10 16.98 3.68
CA ALA A 802 9.38 16.42 4.10
C ALA A 802 10.11 15.79 2.90
N VAL A 803 11.45 15.86 2.90
CA VAL A 803 12.23 15.13 1.88
C VAL A 803 12.15 13.63 2.14
N THR A 804 11.92 12.85 1.09
CA THR A 804 11.98 11.38 1.10
C THR A 804 12.96 10.90 0.02
N PRO A 805 13.32 9.61 -0.02
CA PRO A 805 14.09 9.04 -1.13
C PRO A 805 13.45 9.18 -2.52
N LEU A 806 12.13 9.47 -2.57
CA LEU A 806 11.33 9.66 -3.79
C LEU A 806 11.09 11.15 -4.12
N SER A 807 11.69 12.08 -3.36
CA SER A 807 11.71 13.49 -3.70
C SER A 807 12.57 13.73 -4.93
N ILE A 808 12.01 14.45 -5.90
CA ILE A 808 12.68 14.77 -7.16
C ILE A 808 13.44 16.08 -7.02
N TYR A 809 14.65 16.12 -7.56
CA TYR A 809 15.48 17.33 -7.67
C TYR A 809 15.82 17.61 -9.14
N ASP A 810 15.92 18.88 -9.50
CA ASP A 810 16.63 19.29 -10.72
C ASP A 810 18.10 18.90 -10.57
N LEU A 811 18.62 18.09 -11.49
CA LEU A 811 19.98 17.58 -11.42
C LEU A 811 21.03 18.54 -11.97
N ALA A 812 20.62 19.60 -12.68
CA ALA A 812 21.48 20.53 -13.39
C ALA A 812 22.59 19.80 -14.17
N SER A 813 23.85 20.15 -13.94
CA SER A 813 24.99 19.54 -14.64
C SER A 813 25.19 18.03 -14.46
N LEU A 814 24.48 17.31 -13.56
CA LEU A 814 24.53 15.84 -13.62
C LEU A 814 23.82 15.27 -14.86
N THR A 815 22.95 16.04 -15.54
CA THR A 815 22.41 15.70 -16.87
C THR A 815 23.51 15.29 -17.85
N LYS A 816 24.68 15.93 -17.76
CA LYS A 816 25.86 15.59 -18.59
C LYS A 816 26.28 14.14 -18.41
N VAL A 817 26.46 13.68 -17.17
CA VAL A 817 27.02 12.34 -16.89
C VAL A 817 25.97 11.24 -16.81
N VAL A 818 24.75 11.54 -16.34
CA VAL A 818 23.64 10.58 -16.21
C VAL A 818 22.90 10.39 -17.54
N GLY A 819 22.78 11.47 -18.34
CA GLY A 819 22.17 11.44 -19.66
C GLY A 819 23.21 11.32 -20.76
N THR A 820 23.76 12.47 -21.17
CA THR A 820 24.55 12.60 -22.41
C THR A 820 25.74 11.63 -22.49
N THR A 821 26.53 11.51 -21.42
CA THR A 821 27.67 10.58 -21.37
C THR A 821 27.21 9.12 -21.46
N SER A 822 26.12 8.72 -20.78
CA SER A 822 25.58 7.36 -20.88
C SER A 822 25.07 7.02 -22.29
N ALA A 823 24.45 7.97 -23.00
CA ALA A 823 24.10 7.78 -24.39
C ALA A 823 25.35 7.62 -25.28
N VAL A 824 26.38 8.43 -25.06
CA VAL A 824 27.66 8.34 -25.78
C VAL A 824 28.38 7.02 -25.50
N MET A 825 28.37 6.52 -24.26
CA MET A 825 28.93 5.21 -23.88
C MET A 825 28.28 4.07 -24.69
N LEU A 826 26.94 4.01 -24.70
CA LEU A 826 26.20 3.01 -25.47
C LEU A 826 26.51 3.08 -26.98
N LEU A 827 26.60 4.28 -27.55
CA LEU A 827 26.86 4.44 -29.00
C LEU A 827 28.32 4.17 -29.39
N VAL A 828 29.28 4.36 -28.48
CA VAL A 828 30.67 3.96 -28.67
C VAL A 828 30.82 2.44 -28.60
N GLU A 829 30.16 1.78 -27.64
CA GLU A 829 30.10 0.32 -27.51
C GLU A 829 29.42 -0.35 -28.72
N GLU A 830 28.31 0.23 -29.20
CA GLU A 830 27.64 -0.17 -30.45
C GLU A 830 28.48 0.10 -31.72
N GLY A 831 29.63 0.77 -31.62
CA GLY A 831 30.49 1.13 -32.76
C GLY A 831 29.88 2.17 -33.71
N ARG A 832 28.84 2.89 -33.27
CA ARG A 832 28.11 3.91 -34.06
C ARG A 832 28.69 5.30 -33.90
N LEU A 833 29.39 5.55 -32.79
CA LEU A 833 30.03 6.81 -32.46
C LEU A 833 31.52 6.59 -32.21
N GLY A 834 32.39 7.29 -32.96
CA GLY A 834 33.83 7.23 -32.75
C GLY A 834 34.30 8.34 -31.81
N LEU A 835 35.03 7.99 -30.74
CA LEU A 835 35.59 9.00 -29.82
C LEU A 835 36.54 9.98 -30.53
N ASP A 836 37.35 9.47 -31.47
CA ASP A 836 38.33 10.28 -32.21
C ASP A 836 37.81 10.76 -33.57
N ASP A 837 36.52 10.53 -33.87
CA ASP A 837 35.88 11.14 -35.03
C ASP A 837 35.68 12.64 -34.84
N PRO A 838 35.91 13.47 -35.88
CA PRO A 838 35.69 14.90 -35.80
C PRO A 838 34.18 15.20 -35.72
N VAL A 839 33.78 16.18 -34.91
CA VAL A 839 32.37 16.56 -34.70
C VAL A 839 31.65 16.87 -36.02
N VAL A 840 32.36 17.49 -36.97
CA VAL A 840 31.85 17.81 -38.32
C VAL A 840 31.51 16.58 -39.18
N ARG A 841 31.86 15.36 -38.74
CA ARG A 841 31.38 14.11 -39.34
C ARG A 841 29.89 13.89 -39.09
N TYR A 842 29.41 14.29 -37.91
CA TYR A 842 28.03 14.10 -37.45
C TYR A 842 27.20 15.38 -37.58
N LEU A 843 27.83 16.54 -37.34
CA LEU A 843 27.22 17.87 -37.44
C LEU A 843 28.01 18.72 -38.45
N PRO A 844 27.81 18.58 -39.78
CA PRO A 844 28.63 19.26 -40.80
C PRO A 844 28.73 20.77 -40.62
N GLU A 845 27.65 21.41 -40.18
CA GLU A 845 27.54 22.84 -39.92
C GLU A 845 28.31 23.31 -38.68
N PHE A 846 28.73 22.41 -37.78
CA PHE A 846 29.50 22.78 -36.58
C PHE A 846 30.82 23.50 -36.89
N GLY A 847 31.38 23.29 -38.10
CA GLY A 847 32.58 23.97 -38.59
C GLY A 847 32.38 25.44 -39.00
N GLN A 848 31.15 25.96 -38.95
CA GLN A 848 30.86 27.39 -39.20
C GLN A 848 31.46 28.29 -38.11
N GLY A 849 31.54 29.60 -38.35
CA GLY A 849 32.04 30.60 -37.38
C GLY A 849 33.55 30.54 -37.03
N ASP A 850 34.19 29.38 -37.10
CA ASP A 850 35.62 29.18 -36.80
C ASP A 850 36.17 27.89 -37.44
N PRO A 851 37.07 27.97 -38.43
CA PRO A 851 37.64 26.79 -39.09
C PRO A 851 38.34 25.79 -38.15
N ARG A 852 38.80 26.22 -36.97
CA ARG A 852 39.43 25.35 -35.96
C ARG A 852 38.46 24.29 -35.42
N LYS A 853 37.14 24.49 -35.53
CA LYS A 853 36.13 23.50 -35.12
C LYS A 853 36.14 22.23 -35.96
N THR A 854 36.70 22.25 -37.16
CA THR A 854 36.83 21.05 -38.01
C THR A 854 37.77 19.97 -37.43
N SER A 855 38.66 20.33 -36.49
CA SER A 855 39.57 19.40 -35.80
C SER A 855 39.14 18.98 -34.39
N VAL A 856 37.98 19.46 -33.90
CA VAL A 856 37.40 19.05 -32.61
C VAL A 856 36.79 17.66 -32.78
N THR A 857 37.13 16.71 -31.90
CA THR A 857 36.55 15.36 -31.87
C THR A 857 35.48 15.19 -30.79
N VAL A 858 34.76 14.07 -30.82
CA VAL A 858 33.82 13.67 -29.76
C VAL A 858 34.53 13.58 -28.39
N ARG A 859 35.75 13.03 -28.36
CA ARG A 859 36.65 13.00 -27.19
C ARG A 859 36.97 14.42 -26.69
N ASP A 860 37.23 15.37 -27.58
CA ASP A 860 37.50 16.75 -27.18
C ASP A 860 36.29 17.42 -26.53
N LEU A 861 35.05 17.08 -26.94
CA LEU A 861 33.85 17.56 -26.25
C LEU A 861 33.71 16.91 -24.86
N LEU A 862 33.85 15.59 -24.77
CA LEU A 862 33.76 14.82 -23.51
C LEU A 862 34.81 15.24 -22.47
N LEU A 863 36.03 15.56 -22.90
CA LEU A 863 37.11 16.04 -22.05
C LEU A 863 37.05 17.55 -21.79
N HIS A 864 36.05 18.27 -22.31
CA HIS A 864 35.95 19.73 -22.23
C HIS A 864 37.18 20.46 -22.83
N ARG A 865 37.76 19.90 -23.90
CA ARG A 865 38.96 20.41 -24.60
C ARG A 865 38.69 20.89 -26.04
N SER A 866 37.43 21.09 -26.40
CA SER A 866 37.03 21.60 -27.72
C SER A 866 37.44 23.05 -28.00
N GLY A 867 37.79 23.82 -26.96
CA GLY A 867 38.05 25.25 -27.05
C GLY A 867 36.78 26.11 -27.10
N LEU A 868 35.58 25.53 -27.00
CA LEU A 868 34.32 26.29 -26.91
C LEU A 868 34.29 27.10 -25.61
N PRO A 869 33.61 28.27 -25.59
CA PRO A 869 33.34 29.00 -24.36
C PRO A 869 32.63 28.13 -23.30
N ALA A 870 32.85 28.44 -22.02
CA ALA A 870 32.25 27.72 -20.92
C ALA A 870 30.71 27.79 -20.95
N TYR A 871 30.19 29.03 -21.02
CA TYR A 871 28.77 29.35 -21.03
C TYR A 871 28.56 30.64 -21.84
N LEU A 872 27.39 30.79 -22.45
CA LEU A 872 26.88 32.04 -23.03
C LEU A 872 25.40 32.18 -22.63
N PRO A 873 24.90 33.37 -22.26
CA PRO A 873 23.51 33.59 -21.84
C PRO A 873 22.57 33.68 -23.06
N LEU A 874 22.56 32.65 -23.90
CA LEU A 874 21.84 32.62 -25.18
C LEU A 874 20.32 32.77 -25.02
N TYR A 875 19.76 32.32 -23.89
CA TYR A 875 18.35 32.49 -23.50
C TYR A 875 17.85 33.94 -23.51
N GLN A 876 18.75 34.94 -23.44
CA GLN A 876 18.38 36.35 -23.47
C GLN A 876 17.98 36.85 -24.86
N GLU A 877 18.40 36.14 -25.92
CA GLU A 877 18.19 36.54 -27.32
C GLU A 877 17.52 35.45 -28.17
N LEU A 878 17.57 34.18 -27.73
CA LEU A 878 17.18 33.01 -28.51
C LEU A 878 16.16 32.14 -27.78
N GLU A 879 15.22 31.58 -28.55
CA GLU A 879 14.28 30.56 -28.12
C GLU A 879 14.28 29.39 -29.11
N GLY A 880 14.10 28.17 -28.59
CA GLY A 880 13.99 26.94 -29.36
C GLY A 880 15.34 26.32 -29.78
N PRO A 881 15.42 24.98 -29.88
CA PRO A 881 16.69 24.25 -30.02
C PRO A 881 17.43 24.55 -31.34
N ALA A 882 16.69 24.88 -32.42
CA ALA A 882 17.28 25.23 -33.70
C ALA A 882 18.08 26.55 -33.67
N ALA A 883 17.61 27.55 -32.91
CA ALA A 883 18.31 28.83 -32.77
C ALA A 883 19.61 28.66 -31.97
N PHE A 884 19.54 27.91 -30.87
CA PHE A 884 20.72 27.54 -30.06
C PHE A 884 21.75 26.74 -30.87
N ARG A 885 21.30 25.75 -31.64
CA ARG A 885 22.16 24.95 -32.53
C ARG A 885 22.92 25.84 -33.51
N LEU A 886 22.23 26.79 -34.18
CA LEU A 886 22.87 27.76 -35.07
C LEU A 886 23.82 28.72 -34.35
N ALA A 887 23.51 29.16 -33.12
CA ALA A 887 24.37 30.05 -32.34
C ALA A 887 25.67 29.36 -31.90
N VAL A 888 25.60 28.11 -31.42
CA VAL A 888 26.80 27.31 -31.09
C VAL A 888 27.62 27.01 -32.36
N TYR A 889 26.96 26.76 -33.50
CA TYR A 889 27.65 26.61 -34.79
C TYR A 889 28.34 27.88 -35.27
N ASN A 890 27.87 29.08 -34.91
CA ASN A 890 28.55 30.34 -35.24
C ASN A 890 29.52 30.84 -34.15
N THR A 891 29.49 30.27 -32.96
CA THR A 891 30.39 30.63 -31.85
C THR A 891 31.84 30.28 -32.20
N SER A 892 32.75 31.26 -32.08
CA SER A 892 34.20 31.05 -32.24
C SER A 892 34.84 30.44 -31.00
N LEU A 893 35.96 29.73 -31.17
CA LEU A 893 36.65 29.07 -30.06
C LEU A 893 37.48 30.08 -29.23
N ALA A 894 37.36 29.99 -27.91
CA ALA A 894 38.11 30.80 -26.95
C ALA A 894 39.60 30.40 -26.86
N ALA A 895 39.91 29.13 -27.12
CA ALA A 895 41.26 28.58 -27.25
C ALA A 895 41.34 27.67 -28.50
N ALA A 896 42.52 27.19 -28.92
CA ALA A 896 42.54 26.11 -29.91
C ALA A 896 42.09 24.79 -29.26
N PRO A 897 41.53 23.84 -30.03
CA PRO A 897 41.21 22.52 -29.50
C PRO A 897 42.45 21.85 -28.89
N LYS A 898 42.27 21.19 -27.75
CA LYS A 898 43.30 20.47 -26.96
C LYS A 898 44.27 21.35 -26.15
N ASP A 899 44.36 22.66 -26.41
CA ASP A 899 45.26 23.57 -25.68
C ASP A 899 44.91 23.72 -24.19
N ALA A 900 43.61 23.66 -23.84
CA ALA A 900 43.12 23.86 -22.48
C ALA A 900 41.83 23.08 -22.22
N THR A 901 41.59 22.75 -20.95
CA THR A 901 40.32 22.19 -20.45
C THR A 901 39.43 23.34 -19.97
N VAL A 902 38.32 23.59 -20.66
CA VAL A 902 37.32 24.62 -20.37
C VAL A 902 35.97 23.94 -20.23
N TYR A 903 35.50 23.79 -18.98
CA TYR A 903 34.20 23.20 -18.67
C TYR A 903 33.09 23.94 -19.43
N SER A 904 32.49 23.27 -20.42
CA SER A 904 31.69 23.90 -21.47
C SER A 904 30.33 23.23 -21.64
N ASP A 905 29.27 23.99 -21.39
CA ASP A 905 27.89 23.60 -21.62
C ASP A 905 27.59 23.50 -23.12
N LEU A 906 28.11 24.44 -23.92
CA LEU A 906 27.98 24.44 -25.38
C LEU A 906 28.56 23.16 -26.01
N GLY A 907 29.63 22.62 -25.42
CA GLY A 907 30.20 21.34 -25.84
C GLY A 907 29.27 20.15 -25.57
N PHE A 908 28.53 20.18 -24.46
CA PHE A 908 27.56 19.13 -24.12
C PHE A 908 26.21 19.26 -24.84
N MET A 909 25.78 20.49 -25.16
CA MET A 909 24.70 20.72 -26.14
C MET A 909 25.05 20.06 -27.48
N ALA A 910 26.28 20.28 -27.98
CA ALA A 910 26.76 19.66 -29.21
C ALA A 910 26.85 18.12 -29.12
N LEU A 911 27.27 17.54 -27.98
CA LEU A 911 27.24 16.09 -27.77
C LEU A 911 25.82 15.52 -27.86
N ALA A 912 24.82 16.17 -27.26
CA ALA A 912 23.44 15.72 -27.37
C ALA A 912 22.94 15.76 -28.81
N TRP A 913 23.25 16.81 -29.57
CA TRP A 913 22.92 16.86 -31.00
C TRP A 913 23.63 15.77 -31.82
N ILE A 914 24.88 15.41 -31.50
CA ILE A 914 25.56 14.26 -32.12
C ILE A 914 24.80 12.96 -31.82
N VAL A 915 24.37 12.74 -30.57
CA VAL A 915 23.54 11.59 -30.19
C VAL A 915 22.27 11.57 -31.05
N GLU A 916 21.53 12.67 -31.10
CA GLU A 916 20.29 12.81 -31.87
C GLU A 916 20.47 12.47 -33.36
N GLU A 917 21.50 13.00 -34.03
CA GLU A 917 21.79 12.67 -35.44
C GLU A 917 22.18 11.19 -35.63
N VAL A 918 22.93 10.60 -34.69
CA VAL A 918 23.35 9.19 -34.76
C VAL A 918 22.19 8.23 -34.49
N VAL A 919 21.19 8.62 -33.71
CA VAL A 919 20.04 7.77 -33.33
C VAL A 919 18.77 8.03 -34.12
N GLY A 920 18.59 9.23 -34.70
CA GLY A 920 17.40 9.63 -35.45
C GLY A 920 16.18 9.95 -34.58
N GLU A 921 16.36 10.17 -33.27
CA GLU A 921 15.32 10.54 -32.32
C GLU A 921 15.86 11.55 -31.28
N PRO A 922 15.00 12.35 -30.62
CA PRO A 922 15.40 13.25 -29.53
C PRO A 922 16.12 12.55 -28.38
N ILE A 923 17.05 13.24 -27.72
CA ILE A 923 17.87 12.63 -26.67
C ILE A 923 17.07 12.19 -25.44
N ASP A 924 15.98 12.87 -25.07
CA ASP A 924 15.11 12.47 -23.97
C ASP A 924 14.39 11.15 -24.28
N ALA A 925 13.86 10.99 -25.48
CA ALA A 925 13.26 9.74 -25.94
C ALA A 925 14.27 8.58 -26.00
N PHE A 926 15.50 8.83 -26.47
CA PHE A 926 16.56 7.83 -26.48
C PHE A 926 16.96 7.40 -25.06
N LEU A 927 17.20 8.38 -24.16
CA LEU A 927 17.64 8.12 -22.79
C LEU A 927 16.58 7.40 -21.96
N GLU A 928 15.32 7.81 -22.09
CA GLU A 928 14.19 7.08 -21.54
C GLU A 928 14.25 5.62 -22.03
N ARG A 929 14.20 5.41 -23.35
CA ARG A 929 14.11 4.08 -23.97
C ARG A 929 15.31 3.17 -23.69
N ARG A 930 16.52 3.72 -23.55
CA ARG A 930 17.79 2.95 -23.51
C ARG A 930 18.53 2.98 -22.18
N VAL A 931 18.28 3.95 -21.31
CA VAL A 931 19.02 4.13 -20.04
C VAL A 931 18.09 4.10 -18.85
N PHE A 932 17.17 5.05 -18.72
CA PHE A 932 16.36 5.19 -17.50
C PHE A 932 15.39 4.01 -17.36
N ARG A 933 14.67 3.70 -18.44
CA ARG A 933 13.69 2.61 -18.49
C ARG A 933 14.29 1.21 -18.23
N PRO A 934 15.40 0.78 -18.86
CA PRO A 934 15.96 -0.55 -18.61
C PRO A 934 16.69 -0.69 -17.27
N LEU A 935 17.10 0.44 -16.66
CA LEU A 935 17.60 0.52 -15.28
C LEU A 935 16.48 0.77 -14.25
N GLY A 936 15.23 0.97 -14.69
CA GLY A 936 14.07 1.25 -13.85
C GLY A 936 14.17 2.51 -13.00
N MET A 937 14.83 3.52 -13.57
CA MET A 937 14.93 4.87 -13.02
C MET A 937 13.65 5.65 -13.35
N GLU A 938 12.54 5.33 -12.68
CA GLU A 938 11.19 5.85 -12.98
C GLU A 938 10.99 7.35 -12.70
N ASP A 939 11.72 7.92 -11.74
CA ASP A 939 11.67 9.33 -11.39
C ASP A 939 12.57 10.18 -12.31
N THR A 940 13.34 9.53 -13.20
CA THR A 940 14.42 10.16 -13.97
C THR A 940 13.96 10.53 -15.37
N GLN A 941 13.72 11.83 -15.57
CA GLN A 941 13.07 12.34 -16.78
C GLN A 941 13.43 13.81 -17.05
N PHE A 942 13.26 14.23 -18.29
CA PHE A 942 13.20 15.66 -18.65
C PHE A 942 11.75 16.12 -18.58
N ARG A 943 11.50 17.37 -18.13
CA ARG A 943 10.16 17.98 -18.09
C ARG A 943 9.14 17.15 -17.29
N PRO A 944 9.34 16.96 -15.97
CA PRO A 944 8.45 16.15 -15.12
C PRO A 944 7.00 16.68 -15.11
N ASP A 945 6.04 15.80 -14.83
CA ASP A 945 4.62 16.14 -14.91
C ASP A 945 4.20 17.13 -13.82
N ALA A 946 3.21 17.98 -14.12
CA ALA A 946 2.67 18.95 -13.15
C ALA A 946 2.10 18.27 -11.89
N ALA A 947 1.60 17.03 -11.99
CA ALA A 947 1.15 16.22 -10.87
C ALA A 947 2.29 15.85 -9.89
N GLU A 948 3.55 15.88 -10.34
CA GLU A 948 4.73 15.57 -9.52
C GLU A 948 5.29 16.80 -8.80
N ARG A 949 4.84 18.01 -9.14
CA ARG A 949 5.25 19.27 -8.50
C ARG A 949 5.23 19.25 -6.95
N PRO A 950 4.27 18.58 -6.26
CA PRO A 950 4.29 18.47 -4.79
C PRO A 950 5.48 17.69 -4.20
N ARG A 951 6.11 16.79 -4.98
CA ARG A 951 7.29 16.01 -4.59
C ARG A 951 8.61 16.49 -5.21
N ILE A 952 8.56 17.45 -6.12
CA ILE A 952 9.73 18.14 -6.69
C ILE A 952 10.19 19.25 -5.73
N ALA A 953 11.48 19.30 -5.42
CA ALA A 953 12.10 20.42 -4.71
C ALA A 953 12.18 21.65 -5.64
N PRO A 954 11.70 22.85 -5.23
CA PRO A 954 11.95 24.07 -6.00
C PRO A 954 13.44 24.39 -6.05
N THR A 955 13.84 25.13 -7.06
CA THR A 955 15.15 25.76 -7.16
C THR A 955 15.01 27.24 -6.82
N GLU A 956 15.62 28.16 -7.57
CA GLU A 956 15.68 29.57 -7.20
C GLU A 956 14.35 30.33 -7.36
N MET A 957 14.26 31.46 -6.64
CA MET A 957 13.37 32.56 -6.99
C MET A 957 14.01 33.37 -8.12
N ASP A 958 13.76 32.97 -9.37
CA ASP A 958 14.21 33.68 -10.57
C ASP A 958 13.43 34.99 -10.70
N SER A 959 13.88 36.01 -9.97
CA SER A 959 13.35 37.37 -10.01
C SER A 959 13.94 38.23 -11.12
N ALA A 960 14.93 37.72 -11.85
CA ALA A 960 15.65 38.45 -12.90
C ALA A 960 15.01 38.26 -14.28
N TRP A 961 14.45 37.07 -14.55
CA TRP A 961 13.88 36.72 -15.85
C TRP A 961 12.46 36.16 -15.76
N ARG A 962 12.24 35.00 -15.12
CA ARG A 962 10.92 34.33 -15.08
C ARG A 962 9.90 35.02 -14.16
N GLY A 963 10.36 35.65 -13.07
CA GLY A 963 9.53 36.36 -12.09
C GLY A 963 8.87 35.49 -11.02
N TYR A 964 9.28 34.22 -10.84
CA TYR A 964 8.68 33.27 -9.90
C TYR A 964 9.68 32.21 -9.40
N GLN A 965 9.27 31.43 -8.38
CA GLN A 965 10.07 30.31 -7.85
C GLN A 965 10.01 29.11 -8.80
N VAL A 966 11.15 28.75 -9.37
CA VAL A 966 11.30 27.65 -10.33
C VAL A 966 11.06 26.32 -9.60
N ARG A 967 10.16 25.47 -10.14
CA ARG A 967 9.81 24.16 -9.55
C ARG A 967 9.17 23.26 -10.61
N GLY A 968 9.77 22.12 -10.90
CA GLY A 968 9.35 21.24 -12.00
C GLY A 968 9.64 21.77 -13.40
N GLU A 969 10.43 22.84 -13.49
CA GLU A 969 10.99 23.40 -14.71
C GLU A 969 12.50 23.52 -14.50
N VAL A 970 13.30 23.35 -15.55
CA VAL A 970 14.76 23.38 -15.42
C VAL A 970 15.27 24.76 -14.98
N ASP A 971 16.16 24.77 -14.00
CA ASP A 971 16.87 25.91 -13.42
C ASP A 971 17.64 26.69 -14.50
N ASP A 972 18.53 25.97 -15.21
CA ASP A 972 19.36 26.47 -16.31
C ASP A 972 18.54 27.15 -17.41
N GLU A 973 18.81 28.44 -17.62
CA GLU A 973 17.98 29.30 -18.45
C GLU A 973 18.12 28.95 -19.95
N ASN A 974 19.28 28.47 -20.37
CA ASN A 974 19.54 28.01 -21.73
C ASN A 974 18.77 26.70 -22.04
N ALA A 975 18.79 25.74 -21.11
CA ALA A 975 18.02 24.50 -21.23
C ALA A 975 16.51 24.80 -21.26
N TYR A 976 16.04 25.73 -20.42
CA TYR A 976 14.64 26.19 -20.42
C TYR A 976 14.26 26.80 -21.78
N ALA A 977 15.05 27.76 -22.29
CA ALA A 977 14.80 28.41 -23.57
C ALA A 977 14.91 27.47 -24.79
N MET A 978 15.64 26.35 -24.68
CA MET A 978 15.62 25.26 -25.66
C MET A 978 14.40 24.33 -25.56
N GLY A 979 13.50 24.55 -24.60
CA GLY A 979 12.29 23.75 -24.38
C GLY A 979 12.43 22.66 -23.32
N GLY A 980 13.41 22.76 -22.41
CA GLY A 980 13.58 21.90 -21.23
C GLY A 980 14.39 20.61 -21.45
N VAL A 981 14.86 20.35 -22.67
CA VAL A 981 15.69 19.18 -23.02
C VAL A 981 17.01 19.65 -23.61
N ALA A 982 18.12 19.38 -22.92
CA ALA A 982 19.45 19.73 -23.40
C ALA A 982 20.52 18.76 -22.88
N GLY A 983 21.66 18.70 -23.58
CA GLY A 983 22.76 17.80 -23.21
C GLY A 983 23.54 18.21 -21.96
N HIS A 984 23.39 19.46 -21.52
CA HIS A 984 24.16 20.03 -20.41
C HIS A 984 23.36 20.17 -19.09
N ALA A 985 22.02 20.27 -19.18
CA ALA A 985 21.07 20.43 -18.07
C ALA A 985 19.64 20.06 -18.55
N GLY A 986 18.69 19.86 -17.61
CA GLY A 986 17.27 19.58 -17.90
C GLY A 986 16.73 18.27 -17.33
N LEU A 987 17.60 17.40 -16.83
CA LEU A 987 17.22 16.13 -16.22
C LEU A 987 16.81 16.33 -14.75
N PHE A 988 15.70 15.72 -14.37
CA PHE A 988 15.21 15.59 -13.00
C PHE A 988 15.37 14.14 -12.54
N SER A 989 15.57 13.88 -11.25
CA SER A 989 15.61 12.52 -10.70
C SER A 989 15.46 12.51 -9.17
N SER A 990 15.19 11.32 -8.61
CA SER A 990 15.24 11.05 -7.17
C SER A 990 16.58 10.42 -6.76
N VAL A 991 16.87 10.41 -5.45
CA VAL A 991 18.12 9.80 -4.96
C VAL A 991 18.08 8.26 -5.04
N ARG A 992 16.87 7.67 -5.07
CA ARG A 992 16.64 6.24 -5.31
C ARG A 992 17.18 5.83 -6.69
N ASP A 993 16.73 6.51 -7.72
CA ASP A 993 17.09 6.20 -9.11
C ASP A 993 18.58 6.38 -9.38
N LEU A 994 19.15 7.50 -8.91
CA LEU A 994 20.58 7.75 -9.04
C LEU A 994 21.43 6.75 -8.25
N ALA A 995 20.91 6.14 -7.19
CA ALA A 995 21.58 5.02 -6.52
C ALA A 995 21.61 3.76 -7.38
N VAL A 996 20.57 3.47 -8.17
CA VAL A 996 20.56 2.36 -9.13
C VAL A 996 21.58 2.60 -10.25
N PHE A 997 21.63 3.81 -10.79
CA PHE A 997 22.62 4.23 -11.79
C PHE A 997 24.06 4.14 -11.24
N ALA A 998 24.29 4.64 -10.03
CA ALA A 998 25.59 4.56 -9.36
C ALA A 998 26.01 3.11 -9.07
N ALA A 999 25.07 2.25 -8.68
CA ALA A 999 25.32 0.84 -8.46
C ALA A 999 25.72 0.10 -9.75
N MET A 1000 25.06 0.38 -10.89
CA MET A 1000 25.41 -0.19 -12.19
C MET A 1000 26.85 0.14 -12.61
N LEU A 1001 27.26 1.39 -12.46
CA LEU A 1001 28.63 1.83 -12.77
C LEU A 1001 29.65 1.29 -11.76
N SER A 1002 29.32 1.28 -10.47
CA SER A 1002 30.15 0.69 -9.40
C SER A 1002 30.28 -0.83 -9.52
N ASN A 1003 29.43 -1.48 -10.32
CA ASN A 1003 29.41 -2.93 -10.56
C ASN A 1003 29.85 -3.24 -12.02
N HIS A 1004 30.78 -2.46 -12.56
CA HIS A 1004 31.43 -2.73 -13.86
C HIS A 1004 30.46 -2.90 -15.04
N GLY A 1005 29.38 -2.10 -15.05
CA GLY A 1005 28.36 -2.11 -16.09
C GLY A 1005 27.29 -3.20 -15.92
N MET A 1006 27.32 -3.95 -14.82
CA MET A 1006 26.33 -4.99 -14.51
C MET A 1006 25.19 -4.41 -13.67
N ALA A 1007 23.97 -4.44 -14.21
CA ALA A 1007 22.75 -4.05 -13.52
C ALA A 1007 21.86 -5.28 -13.26
N ASN A 1008 21.00 -5.19 -12.24
CA ASN A 1008 19.83 -6.06 -12.20
C ASN A 1008 18.84 -5.54 -13.25
N PRO A 1009 18.32 -6.38 -14.17
CA PRO A 1009 17.41 -5.94 -15.21
C PRO A 1009 16.09 -5.49 -14.61
N CYS A 1010 15.60 -4.36 -15.09
CA CYS A 1010 14.22 -3.98 -14.90
C CYS A 1010 13.39 -4.56 -16.05
N ASP A 1011 12.44 -5.44 -15.74
CA ASP A 1011 11.34 -5.81 -16.64
C ASP A 1011 10.34 -4.64 -16.73
N TYR A 1012 10.85 -3.48 -17.17
CA TYR A 1012 10.01 -2.34 -17.45
C TYR A 1012 9.16 -2.67 -18.67
N ARG A 1013 7.85 -2.50 -18.51
CA ARG A 1013 6.89 -2.51 -19.61
C ARG A 1013 6.13 -1.17 -19.59
N PRO A 1014 5.81 -0.56 -20.74
CA PRO A 1014 5.05 0.69 -20.74
C PRO A 1014 3.67 0.50 -20.08
N GLY A 1015 3.28 1.42 -19.20
CA GLY A 1015 2.13 1.23 -18.29
C GLY A 1015 2.48 0.52 -16.97
N ARG A 1016 3.75 0.12 -16.82
CA ARG A 1016 4.59 -0.59 -15.81
C ARG A 1016 4.92 -0.10 -14.40
N GLY A 1017 4.43 1.04 -13.89
CA GLY A 1017 5.02 1.75 -12.73
C GLY A 1017 5.26 0.91 -11.45
N ALA A 1018 6.42 0.28 -11.37
CA ALA A 1018 6.90 -0.59 -10.31
C ALA A 1018 8.36 -0.19 -10.02
N PRO A 1019 8.63 0.51 -8.90
CA PRO A 1019 9.97 0.87 -8.49
C PRO A 1019 10.98 -0.27 -8.60
N CYS A 1020 12.01 -0.07 -9.42
CA CYS A 1020 13.12 -1.01 -9.46
C CYS A 1020 13.91 -0.95 -8.16
N GLY A 1021 13.79 -2.03 -7.38
CA GLY A 1021 14.49 -2.20 -6.11
C GLY A 1021 14.03 -3.42 -5.30
N ALA A 1022 12.81 -3.92 -5.50
CA ALA A 1022 12.17 -4.81 -4.52
C ALA A 1022 12.13 -6.33 -4.84
N ARG A 1023 12.54 -6.80 -6.03
CA ARG A 1023 12.55 -8.25 -6.35
C ARG A 1023 13.82 -8.70 -7.06
N SER A 1024 14.64 -9.45 -6.33
CA SER A 1024 15.88 -10.06 -6.79
C SER A 1024 15.63 -11.16 -7.84
N VAL A 1025 15.57 -10.78 -9.12
CA VAL A 1025 15.80 -11.73 -10.20
C VAL A 1025 17.29 -12.12 -10.16
N PRO A 1026 17.67 -13.41 -10.07
CA PRO A 1026 19.07 -13.82 -9.93
C PRO A 1026 19.86 -13.78 -11.24
N ILE A 1027 19.54 -12.82 -12.11
CA ILE A 1027 20.15 -12.60 -13.42
C ILE A 1027 20.64 -11.16 -13.42
N GLN A 1028 21.95 -10.95 -13.24
CA GLN A 1028 22.55 -9.65 -13.57
C GLN A 1028 22.69 -9.57 -15.10
N LEU A 1029 22.18 -8.51 -15.71
CA LEU A 1029 22.46 -8.20 -17.11
C LEU A 1029 23.63 -7.24 -17.21
N ARG A 1030 24.48 -7.50 -18.20
CA ARG A 1030 25.48 -6.54 -18.66
C ARG A 1030 24.75 -5.43 -19.41
N PHE A 1031 24.67 -4.25 -18.79
CA PHE A 1031 24.09 -3.04 -19.38
C PHE A 1031 25.15 -2.27 -20.19
N LEU A 1032 26.40 -2.30 -19.73
CA LEU A 1032 27.59 -1.79 -20.43
C LEU A 1032 28.73 -2.80 -20.28
N ASP A 1033 29.62 -2.88 -21.27
CA ASP A 1033 30.87 -3.62 -21.14
C ASP A 1033 31.77 -2.98 -20.09
N GLU A 1034 32.44 -3.82 -19.29
CA GLU A 1034 33.40 -3.38 -18.27
C GLU A 1034 34.52 -2.53 -18.88
N GLY A 1035 34.97 -2.87 -20.09
CA GLY A 1035 35.92 -2.07 -20.86
C GLY A 1035 35.40 -0.70 -21.29
N THR A 1036 34.08 -0.54 -21.50
CA THR A 1036 33.44 0.76 -21.77
C THR A 1036 33.37 1.60 -20.50
N VAL A 1037 32.98 0.99 -19.37
CA VAL A 1037 32.97 1.67 -18.06
C VAL A 1037 34.38 2.13 -17.68
N ASP A 1038 35.37 1.25 -17.77
CA ASP A 1038 36.78 1.59 -17.53
C ASP A 1038 37.25 2.72 -18.46
N LEU A 1039 37.01 2.62 -19.78
CA LEU A 1039 37.42 3.63 -20.76
C LEU A 1039 36.86 5.03 -20.44
N PHE A 1040 35.61 5.12 -19.97
CA PHE A 1040 34.97 6.40 -19.70
C PHE A 1040 35.27 6.96 -18.32
N THR A 1041 35.57 6.11 -17.35
CA THR A 1041 35.84 6.51 -15.96
C THR A 1041 37.33 6.68 -15.66
N HIS A 1042 38.21 6.17 -16.53
CA HIS A 1042 39.65 6.38 -16.42
C HIS A 1042 40.03 7.84 -16.64
N ARG A 1043 40.80 8.42 -15.69
CA ARG A 1043 41.36 9.78 -15.81
C ARG A 1043 42.20 9.89 -17.09
N ALA A 1044 41.91 10.88 -17.91
CA ALA A 1044 42.52 11.03 -19.23
C ALA A 1044 44.03 11.35 -19.17
N GLU A 1045 44.43 12.26 -18.28
CA GLU A 1045 45.82 12.74 -18.15
C GLU A 1045 46.19 13.00 -16.68
N GLN A 1046 47.47 12.85 -16.33
CA GLN A 1046 48.01 13.24 -15.02
C GLN A 1046 47.98 14.77 -14.87
N GLY A 1047 47.51 15.28 -13.73
CA GLY A 1047 47.37 16.73 -13.51
C GLY A 1047 46.15 17.36 -14.20
N VAL A 1048 45.14 16.54 -14.53
CA VAL A 1048 43.84 17.00 -15.05
C VAL A 1048 42.71 16.26 -14.35
N SER A 1049 41.74 17.01 -13.82
CA SER A 1049 40.53 16.53 -13.15
C SER A 1049 39.43 16.04 -14.12
N ARG A 1050 39.77 15.22 -15.14
CA ARG A 1050 38.79 14.74 -16.13
C ARG A 1050 39.00 13.28 -16.56
N ALA A 1051 37.89 12.57 -16.70
CA ALA A 1051 37.73 11.38 -17.53
C ALA A 1051 36.70 11.71 -18.65
N LEU A 1052 36.24 10.74 -19.45
CA LEU A 1052 35.34 11.04 -20.59
C LEU A 1052 33.94 11.43 -20.09
N GLY A 1053 33.66 12.73 -20.07
CA GLY A 1053 32.44 13.33 -19.54
C GLY A 1053 32.40 13.45 -18.01
N TRP A 1054 33.23 12.69 -17.29
CA TRP A 1054 33.28 12.65 -15.83
C TRP A 1054 34.35 13.57 -15.24
N ASP A 1055 34.11 14.06 -14.02
CA ASP A 1055 35.12 14.68 -13.15
C ASP A 1055 35.90 13.59 -12.40
N THR A 1056 37.15 13.89 -12.02
CA THR A 1056 38.03 13.00 -11.23
C THR A 1056 38.82 13.84 -10.23
N PRO A 1057 39.00 13.42 -8.98
CA PRO A 1057 39.33 14.35 -7.91
C PRO A 1057 40.76 14.90 -8.04
N GLU A 1058 40.90 16.20 -7.87
CA GLU A 1058 42.17 16.92 -7.89
C GLU A 1058 42.06 18.13 -6.96
N GLY A 1059 43.11 18.43 -6.19
CA GLY A 1059 43.08 19.50 -5.18
C GLY A 1059 41.84 19.44 -4.27
N GLN A 1060 41.18 20.58 -4.09
CA GLN A 1060 39.90 20.69 -3.36
C GLN A 1060 38.72 20.22 -4.23
N SER A 1061 38.68 18.92 -4.53
CA SER A 1061 37.54 18.28 -5.22
C SER A 1061 36.28 18.28 -4.35
N SER A 1062 35.09 18.25 -4.95
CA SER A 1062 33.83 17.97 -4.23
C SER A 1062 33.75 16.56 -3.64
N ALA A 1063 34.63 15.64 -4.07
CA ALA A 1063 34.79 14.27 -3.60
C ALA A 1063 35.41 14.16 -2.18
N GLY A 1064 35.29 15.21 -1.35
CA GLY A 1064 36.09 15.37 -0.14
C GLY A 1064 37.59 15.32 -0.45
N ASP A 1065 38.40 14.87 0.51
CA ASP A 1065 39.83 14.58 0.38
C ASP A 1065 40.18 13.08 0.52
N LEU A 1066 39.21 12.24 0.92
CA LEU A 1066 39.41 10.84 1.34
C LEU A 1066 38.89 9.77 0.35
N LEU A 1067 38.06 10.12 -0.63
CA LEU A 1067 37.79 9.23 -1.78
C LEU A 1067 39.10 9.03 -2.57
N SER A 1068 39.30 7.86 -3.18
CA SER A 1068 40.55 7.49 -3.86
C SER A 1068 40.83 8.35 -5.10
N ALA A 1069 42.08 8.36 -5.56
CA ALA A 1069 42.47 9.03 -6.80
C ALA A 1069 41.84 8.40 -8.08
N LYS A 1070 41.26 7.19 -7.96
CA LYS A 1070 40.50 6.49 -9.00
C LYS A 1070 39.00 6.79 -8.97
N SER A 1071 38.52 7.50 -7.95
CA SER A 1071 37.11 7.89 -7.92
C SER A 1071 36.79 8.86 -9.07
N PHE A 1072 35.55 8.81 -9.52
CA PHE A 1072 35.00 9.65 -10.59
C PHE A 1072 33.59 10.09 -10.20
N GLY A 1073 33.14 11.20 -10.76
CA GLY A 1073 31.87 11.78 -10.35
C GLY A 1073 31.53 13.06 -11.08
N HIS A 1074 30.50 13.75 -10.59
CA HIS A 1074 30.12 15.06 -11.08
C HIS A 1074 29.28 15.81 -10.03
N THR A 1075 29.12 17.13 -10.22
CA THR A 1075 28.26 18.01 -9.43
C THR A 1075 27.17 18.68 -10.27
N GLY A 1076 26.00 18.92 -9.71
CA GLY A 1076 24.99 19.83 -10.26
C GLY A 1076 25.11 21.22 -9.64
N PHE A 1077 24.72 22.23 -10.41
CA PHE A 1077 24.63 23.61 -9.91
C PHE A 1077 23.63 23.71 -8.75
N THR A 1078 22.44 23.14 -8.92
CA THR A 1078 21.28 23.18 -8.01
C THR A 1078 21.53 22.65 -6.60
N GLY A 1079 22.57 21.84 -6.37
CA GLY A 1079 22.85 21.25 -5.05
C GLY A 1079 23.28 19.78 -5.08
N THR A 1080 23.21 19.14 -6.24
CA THR A 1080 23.38 17.69 -6.41
C THR A 1080 24.83 17.26 -6.63
N SER A 1081 25.15 16.01 -6.33
CA SER A 1081 26.43 15.36 -6.64
C SER A 1081 26.33 13.84 -6.64
N ILE A 1082 27.10 13.20 -7.51
CA ILE A 1082 27.32 11.75 -7.57
C ILE A 1082 28.83 11.48 -7.62
N TRP A 1083 29.32 10.61 -6.76
CA TRP A 1083 30.72 10.15 -6.74
C TRP A 1083 30.78 8.64 -6.54
N ILE A 1084 31.63 7.99 -7.31
CA ILE A 1084 31.83 6.54 -7.33
C ILE A 1084 33.32 6.27 -7.19
N ASP A 1085 33.69 5.35 -6.30
CA ASP A 1085 35.06 4.98 -5.99
C ASP A 1085 35.24 3.45 -6.12
N PRO A 1086 35.73 2.99 -7.29
CA PRO A 1086 35.99 1.57 -7.52
C PRO A 1086 37.05 0.98 -6.57
N GLU A 1087 37.91 1.80 -5.97
CA GLU A 1087 38.92 1.29 -5.04
C GLU A 1087 38.32 0.99 -3.67
N LEU A 1088 37.47 1.88 -3.15
CA LEU A 1088 36.74 1.70 -1.88
C LEU A 1088 35.48 0.82 -2.01
N GLU A 1089 35.13 0.41 -3.23
CA GLU A 1089 33.91 -0.30 -3.61
C GLU A 1089 32.65 0.50 -3.24
N LEU A 1090 32.69 1.83 -3.36
CA LEU A 1090 31.79 2.78 -2.72
C LEU A 1090 31.13 3.71 -3.74
N PHE A 1091 29.87 4.09 -3.52
CA PHE A 1091 29.26 5.26 -4.15
C PHE A 1091 28.50 6.14 -3.15
N VAL A 1092 28.43 7.43 -3.48
CA VAL A 1092 27.69 8.45 -2.74
C VAL A 1092 26.88 9.29 -3.73
N VAL A 1093 25.58 9.42 -3.47
CA VAL A 1093 24.69 10.35 -4.18
C VAL A 1093 24.08 11.29 -3.14
N LEU A 1094 24.27 12.58 -3.33
CA LEU A 1094 23.71 13.62 -2.47
C LEU A 1094 22.95 14.61 -3.34
N LEU A 1095 21.64 14.75 -3.13
CA LEU A 1095 20.78 15.72 -3.79
C LEU A 1095 20.36 16.79 -2.79
N THR A 1096 20.47 18.05 -3.19
CA THR A 1096 19.95 19.20 -2.44
C THR A 1096 19.46 20.24 -3.45
N ASN A 1097 18.67 21.21 -2.99
CA ASN A 1097 18.27 22.39 -3.72
C ASN A 1097 18.88 23.66 -3.08
N ARG A 1098 20.21 23.70 -2.98
CA ARG A 1098 20.96 24.83 -2.36
C ARG A 1098 20.69 26.19 -2.98
N VAL A 1099 20.15 26.23 -4.19
CA VAL A 1099 19.73 27.43 -4.92
C VAL A 1099 18.36 27.98 -4.47
N ASP A 1100 17.58 27.27 -3.66
CA ASP A 1100 16.34 27.81 -3.07
C ASP A 1100 16.66 28.69 -1.84
N PRO A 1101 16.28 29.98 -1.79
CA PRO A 1101 15.63 30.77 -2.84
C PRO A 1101 16.60 31.60 -3.70
N SER A 1102 17.92 31.59 -3.42
CA SER A 1102 18.94 32.28 -4.25
C SER A 1102 20.13 31.40 -4.59
N ARG A 1103 20.58 31.52 -5.85
CA ARG A 1103 21.83 30.95 -6.38
C ARG A 1103 23.11 31.46 -5.72
N ASP A 1104 23.06 32.48 -4.88
CA ASP A 1104 24.21 33.05 -4.14
C ASP A 1104 24.71 32.16 -2.99
N ASN A 1105 23.91 31.18 -2.56
CA ASN A 1105 24.29 30.26 -1.49
C ASN A 1105 25.38 29.28 -1.97
N ALA A 1106 26.57 29.39 -1.38
CA ALA A 1106 27.75 28.56 -1.66
C ALA A 1106 28.16 27.66 -0.47
N ARG A 1107 27.29 27.49 0.55
CA ARG A 1107 27.56 26.62 1.71
C ARG A 1107 27.64 25.14 1.33
N ASP A 1108 27.06 24.78 0.19
CA ASP A 1108 27.02 23.42 -0.34
C ASP A 1108 28.41 22.89 -0.75
N ILE A 1109 29.34 23.77 -1.15
CA ILE A 1109 30.70 23.40 -1.60
C ILE A 1109 31.43 22.59 -0.52
N GLU A 1110 31.53 23.13 0.70
CA GLU A 1110 32.19 22.46 1.82
C GLU A 1110 31.32 21.34 2.39
N PHE A 1111 29.99 21.51 2.41
CA PHE A 1111 29.06 20.49 2.86
C PHE A 1111 29.18 19.18 2.06
N ARG A 1112 29.20 19.27 0.72
CA ARG A 1112 29.41 18.10 -0.16
C ARG A 1112 30.76 17.43 0.16
N ARG A 1113 31.84 18.20 0.31
CA ARG A 1113 33.17 17.66 0.65
C ARG A 1113 33.15 16.85 1.95
N VAL A 1114 32.63 17.44 3.01
CA VAL A 1114 32.56 16.81 4.34
C VAL A 1114 31.60 15.61 4.36
N VAL A 1115 30.52 15.59 3.56
CA VAL A 1115 29.67 14.39 3.40
C VAL A 1115 30.48 13.23 2.81
N HIS A 1116 31.17 13.44 1.68
CA HIS A 1116 31.97 12.37 1.05
C HIS A 1116 33.09 11.87 1.99
N ASP A 1117 33.77 12.78 2.68
CA ASP A 1117 34.80 12.40 3.66
C ASP A 1117 34.24 11.62 4.85
N ARG A 1118 33.07 12.00 5.37
CA ARG A 1118 32.40 11.26 6.46
C ARG A 1118 31.95 9.87 6.03
N VAL A 1119 31.50 9.71 4.78
CA VAL A 1119 31.19 8.38 4.23
C VAL A 1119 32.46 7.54 4.09
N ALA A 1120 33.56 8.10 3.59
CA ALA A 1120 34.82 7.39 3.48
C ALA A 1120 35.37 6.99 4.88
N LEU A 1121 35.29 7.88 5.88
CA LEU A 1121 35.66 7.59 7.27
C LEU A 1121 34.78 6.55 7.95
N ALA A 1122 33.58 6.28 7.44
CA ALA A 1122 32.73 5.20 7.93
C ALA A 1122 33.20 3.81 7.49
N ILE A 1123 34.38 3.68 6.87
CA ILE A 1123 35.01 2.42 6.46
C ILE A 1123 36.13 2.04 7.46
N PRO A 1124 35.85 1.26 8.52
CA PRO A 1124 36.88 0.77 9.44
C PRO A 1124 37.71 -0.41 8.92
N ASP A 1125 37.25 -1.12 7.88
CA ASP A 1125 37.87 -2.38 7.42
C ASP A 1125 39.08 -2.22 6.50
N ARG A 1126 39.51 -0.97 6.24
CA ARG A 1126 40.74 -0.62 5.54
C ARG A 1126 41.22 0.78 5.90
N THR A 1127 42.51 1.05 5.69
CA THR A 1127 43.08 2.39 5.87
C THR A 1127 42.57 3.33 4.77
N VAL A 1128 41.68 4.26 5.15
CA VAL A 1128 41.35 5.43 4.33
C VAL A 1128 42.34 6.54 4.66
N ALA A 1129 43.01 7.06 3.65
CA ALA A 1129 44.02 8.11 3.77
C ALA A 1129 43.71 9.27 2.80
N PRO A 1130 44.05 10.53 3.15
CA PRO A 1130 43.95 11.64 2.21
C PRO A 1130 44.73 11.33 0.92
N ARG A 1131 44.16 11.73 -0.22
CA ARG A 1131 44.88 11.71 -1.49
C ARG A 1131 46.17 12.52 -1.37
N GLY A 1132 47.20 12.11 -2.11
CA GLY A 1132 48.42 12.89 -2.22
C GLY A 1132 48.16 14.30 -2.79
N PRO A 1133 49.02 15.29 -2.48
CA PRO A 1133 48.90 16.66 -2.98
C PRO A 1133 49.06 16.76 -4.49
#